data_AF-A0A958LH41-F1
#
_entry.id   AF-A0A958LH41-F1
#
_cell.length_a   1.000
_cell.length_b   1.000
_cell.length_c   1.000
_cell.angle_alpha   90.00
_cell.angle_beta   90.00
_cell.angle_gamma   90.00
#
_symmetry.space_group_name_H-M   'P 1'
#
loop_
_entity.id
_entity.type
_entity.pdbx_description
1 polymer ?
#
loop_
_entity_poly.entity_id
_entity_poly.type
_entity_poly.pdbx_seq_one_letter_code
_entity_poly.pdbx_strand_id
1 'polypeptide(L)'
;MTNDLLLPELTAYTADEWEEVSQKSSAVGLYRSWLEKSTENDPLSEIRLFRHRAWLRSALATYFEREPTEKICQFWSWTADQALARAWSFSGLHELPVALLAMGKLGSQELNLSSDIDLMLISDSGGAAPIEASLKIFRSFLAKNTHFGFCFRLDFDLRPGGRMGPLVSSLRQAEDYYWSLGETWERLALVRTRIVQGPEALCSAINEVFQRFCFRRYIDYGLLDDLKQLRARIHHHYQSSRNSQFNLKLGVGGIRDIELFIHALQVIHGGRDQEFRTRSTSEALRHLLERAILPQEEVEFLYSCYWRFRHLEHMIQLGADTQTHSIDFSNLPHQLRSLEEDEVRKISRRVDQIVTSLLGSASNSEKTLPSTFEKQREWLIALGFSESIVNSLWPKLMAKTALSAKREKDESARKKFLYDFVIEVTNSGVDKELGISLLYEFIQAIRAKASFFGLLSREPRLVRDLARLFSCSPYLGSILASRPELIDSFLFRFRQGFSSDLEVSLDEMAEHRLLTEIVAANQFLVDRDSLLLGQSLSACADYICMELLNRLDEREEGKRLVLVAMGKWGGFELGFRSDLDMIFVSQDLPTEKDHRIARRFVNRLNDVHKGGRIYSVDQVATFRTSWSFDCESGTAGKILNE
;
A
#
# COMPACT_ATOMS: atom_id res chain seq x y z
N MET A 1 -25.89 -4.62 -22.57
CA MET A 1 -26.46 -5.16 -21.32
C MET A 1 -26.91 -6.57 -21.61
N THR A 2 -26.50 -7.57 -20.85
CA THR A 2 -27.21 -8.85 -20.83
C THR A 2 -28.59 -8.61 -20.21
N ASN A 3 -29.65 -9.27 -20.70
CA ASN A 3 -31.01 -9.08 -20.18
C ASN A 3 -31.10 -9.38 -18.66
N ASP A 4 -30.17 -10.17 -18.12
CA ASP A 4 -30.14 -10.61 -16.73
C ASP A 4 -29.81 -9.50 -15.71
N LEU A 5 -29.28 -8.36 -16.16
CA LEU A 5 -28.91 -7.23 -15.28
C LEU A 5 -29.96 -6.10 -15.24
N LEU A 6 -31.09 -6.25 -15.93
CA LEU A 6 -32.13 -5.22 -15.93
C LEU A 6 -32.90 -5.23 -14.62
N LEU A 7 -32.96 -4.07 -13.95
CA LEU A 7 -33.92 -3.79 -12.88
C LEU A 7 -35.26 -3.33 -13.48
N PRO A 8 -36.37 -3.31 -12.73
CA PRO A 8 -37.62 -2.71 -13.20
C PRO A 8 -37.42 -1.25 -13.69
N GLU A 9 -38.12 -0.88 -14.76
CA GLU A 9 -38.16 0.50 -15.21
C GLU A 9 -38.99 1.37 -14.25
N LEU A 10 -38.72 2.68 -14.22
CA LEU A 10 -39.43 3.61 -13.33
C LEU A 10 -40.95 3.64 -13.56
N THR A 11 -41.41 3.29 -14.77
CA THR A 11 -42.82 3.19 -15.14
C THR A 11 -43.52 1.94 -14.60
N ALA A 12 -42.78 0.97 -14.06
CA ALA A 12 -43.33 -0.25 -13.47
C ALA A 12 -43.89 -0.02 -12.05
N TYR A 13 -43.61 1.13 -11.43
CA TYR A 13 -44.03 1.46 -10.08
C TYR A 13 -45.31 2.32 -10.08
N THR A 14 -46.23 2.03 -9.16
CA THR A 14 -47.51 2.72 -9.04
C THR A 14 -47.36 4.11 -8.41
N ALA A 15 -48.38 4.96 -8.55
CA ALA A 15 -48.40 6.28 -7.91
C ALA A 15 -48.28 6.17 -6.37
N ASP A 16 -48.93 5.19 -5.77
CA ASP A 16 -48.90 4.93 -4.33
C ASP A 16 -47.51 4.50 -3.85
N GLU A 17 -46.83 3.60 -4.59
CA GLU A 17 -45.46 3.18 -4.29
C GLU A 17 -44.49 4.38 -4.32
N TRP A 18 -44.65 5.25 -5.31
CA TRP A 18 -43.86 6.47 -5.41
C TRP A 18 -44.10 7.43 -4.24
N GLU A 19 -45.35 7.60 -3.83
CA GLU A 19 -45.72 8.47 -2.71
C GLU A 19 -45.15 7.93 -1.39
N GLU A 20 -45.28 6.62 -1.15
CA GLU A 20 -44.74 5.95 0.02
C GLU A 20 -43.22 6.19 0.17
N VAL A 21 -42.45 5.90 -0.89
CA VAL A 21 -40.98 6.04 -0.83
C VAL A 21 -40.57 7.50 -0.71
N SER A 22 -41.26 8.42 -1.41
CA SER A 22 -40.93 9.85 -1.37
C SER A 22 -41.14 10.47 0.01
N GLN A 23 -42.08 9.96 0.81
CA GLN A 23 -42.26 10.39 2.20
C GLN A 23 -41.13 9.91 3.13
N LYS A 24 -40.39 8.86 2.73
CA LYS A 24 -39.31 8.25 3.52
C LYS A 24 -37.91 8.60 3.03
N SER A 25 -37.78 8.97 1.76
CA SER A 25 -36.52 9.35 1.14
C SER A 25 -36.61 10.73 0.49
N SER A 26 -35.91 11.68 1.11
CA SER A 26 -35.72 13.01 0.53
C SER A 26 -34.98 12.95 -0.82
N ALA A 27 -34.06 11.99 -0.98
CA ALA A 27 -33.30 11.81 -2.21
C ALA A 27 -34.18 11.33 -3.37
N VAL A 28 -35.12 10.41 -3.12
CA VAL A 28 -36.06 9.91 -4.15
C VAL A 28 -36.91 11.05 -4.71
N GLY A 29 -37.52 11.85 -3.83
CA GLY A 29 -38.31 13.01 -4.25
C GLY A 29 -37.50 14.04 -5.04
N LEU A 30 -36.28 14.34 -4.58
CA LEU A 30 -35.38 15.28 -5.25
C LEU A 30 -35.00 14.81 -6.66
N TYR A 31 -34.50 13.57 -6.80
CA TYR A 31 -34.03 13.05 -8.08
C TYR A 31 -35.15 12.85 -9.08
N ARG A 32 -36.34 12.45 -8.63
CA ARG A 32 -37.53 12.40 -9.47
C ARG A 32 -37.85 13.79 -10.02
N SER A 33 -37.86 14.82 -9.16
CA SER A 33 -38.17 16.19 -9.58
C SER A 33 -37.17 16.73 -10.60
N TRP A 34 -35.88 16.34 -10.50
CA TRP A 34 -34.85 16.72 -11.47
C TRP A 34 -35.06 16.05 -12.83
N LEU A 35 -35.43 14.76 -12.85
CA LEU A 35 -35.74 14.07 -14.10
C LEU A 35 -36.95 14.70 -14.81
N GLU A 36 -38.01 15.05 -14.07
CA GLU A 36 -39.23 15.65 -14.61
C GLU A 36 -39.02 17.07 -15.16
N LYS A 37 -38.11 17.85 -14.56
CA LYS A 37 -37.80 19.23 -14.97
C LYS A 37 -36.69 19.34 -16.02
N SER A 38 -36.06 18.22 -16.39
CA SER A 38 -34.89 18.25 -17.27
C SER A 38 -35.24 18.59 -18.72
N THR A 39 -34.57 19.61 -19.27
CA THR A 39 -34.60 19.98 -20.70
C THR A 39 -33.20 20.18 -21.27
N GLU A 40 -32.16 20.02 -20.44
CA GLU A 40 -30.76 20.22 -20.79
C GLU A 40 -30.16 18.99 -21.48
N ASN A 41 -29.45 19.21 -22.58
CA ASN A 41 -28.82 18.17 -23.40
C ASN A 41 -27.29 18.31 -23.45
N ASP A 42 -26.66 18.96 -22.48
CA ASP A 42 -25.21 19.02 -22.42
C ASP A 42 -24.60 17.76 -21.76
N PRO A 43 -23.35 17.40 -22.09
CA PRO A 43 -22.72 16.17 -21.59
C PRO A 43 -22.60 16.09 -20.06
N LEU A 44 -22.51 17.23 -19.36
CA LEU A 44 -22.36 17.27 -17.90
C LEU A 44 -23.70 16.91 -17.23
N SER A 45 -24.80 17.46 -17.74
CA SER A 45 -26.15 17.15 -17.27
C SER A 45 -26.59 15.74 -17.67
N GLU A 46 -26.23 15.26 -18.86
CA GLU A 46 -26.59 13.91 -19.34
C GLU A 46 -26.10 12.80 -18.39
N ILE A 47 -24.83 12.85 -17.97
CA ILE A 47 -24.24 11.84 -17.06
C ILE A 47 -24.96 11.83 -15.70
N ARG A 48 -25.35 13.00 -15.19
CA ARG A 48 -26.07 13.12 -13.91
C ARG A 48 -27.48 12.57 -14.01
N LEU A 49 -28.24 12.96 -15.01
CA LEU A 49 -29.60 12.48 -15.22
C LEU A 49 -29.63 10.96 -15.45
N PHE A 50 -28.65 10.42 -16.17
CA PHE A 50 -28.43 8.98 -16.31
C PHE A 50 -28.21 8.31 -14.95
N ARG A 51 -27.29 8.85 -14.12
CA ARG A 51 -27.04 8.38 -12.75
C ARG A 51 -28.30 8.43 -11.90
N HIS A 52 -29.05 9.55 -11.88
CA HIS A 52 -30.25 9.70 -11.05
C HIS A 52 -31.33 8.70 -11.42
N ARG A 53 -31.56 8.46 -12.72
CA ARG A 53 -32.52 7.45 -13.19
C ARG A 53 -32.14 6.06 -12.71
N ALA A 54 -30.87 5.67 -12.87
CA ALA A 54 -30.40 4.37 -12.42
C ALA A 54 -30.39 4.23 -10.88
N TRP A 55 -30.07 5.31 -10.16
CA TRP A 55 -30.13 5.33 -8.70
C TRP A 55 -31.56 5.12 -8.22
N LEU A 56 -32.55 5.79 -8.82
CA LEU A 56 -33.97 5.63 -8.48
C LEU A 56 -34.44 4.18 -8.73
N ARG A 57 -34.06 3.57 -9.86
CA ARG A 57 -34.36 2.15 -10.12
C ARG A 57 -33.78 1.24 -9.05
N SER A 58 -32.52 1.49 -8.67
CA SER A 58 -31.83 0.73 -7.63
C SER A 58 -32.51 0.92 -6.27
N ALA A 59 -32.82 2.16 -5.89
CA ALA A 59 -33.44 2.50 -4.63
C ALA A 59 -34.85 1.90 -4.49
N LEU A 60 -35.69 2.01 -5.53
CA LEU A 60 -37.03 1.42 -5.52
C LEU A 60 -36.99 -0.11 -5.52
N ALA A 61 -36.06 -0.72 -6.27
CA ALA A 61 -35.86 -2.17 -6.25
C ALA A 61 -35.40 -2.66 -4.87
N THR A 62 -34.51 -1.92 -4.20
CA THR A 62 -34.11 -2.20 -2.80
C THR A 62 -35.30 -2.07 -1.87
N TYR A 63 -36.04 -0.95 -1.92
CA TYR A 63 -37.09 -0.64 -0.95
C TYR A 63 -38.26 -1.62 -1.00
N PHE A 64 -38.67 -2.02 -2.21
CA PHE A 64 -39.76 -2.96 -2.44
C PHE A 64 -39.29 -4.41 -2.61
N GLU A 65 -38.00 -4.69 -2.36
CA GLU A 65 -37.39 -6.02 -2.46
C GLU A 65 -37.72 -6.73 -3.79
N ARG A 66 -37.75 -5.98 -4.90
CA ARG A 66 -38.16 -6.51 -6.22
C ARG A 66 -37.11 -7.43 -6.83
N GLU A 67 -35.85 -7.27 -6.43
CA GLU A 67 -34.70 -8.01 -6.94
C GLU A 67 -33.69 -8.26 -5.81
N PRO A 68 -32.87 -9.33 -5.88
CA PRO A 68 -31.80 -9.56 -4.90
C PRO A 68 -30.80 -8.42 -4.83
N THR A 69 -30.33 -8.09 -3.62
CA THR A 69 -29.34 -7.02 -3.37
C THR A 69 -28.08 -7.14 -4.23
N GLU A 70 -27.63 -8.36 -4.51
CA GLU A 70 -26.49 -8.62 -5.39
C GLU A 70 -26.71 -8.07 -6.80
N LYS A 71 -27.85 -8.38 -7.40
CA LYS A 71 -28.23 -7.90 -8.74
C LYS A 71 -28.37 -6.38 -8.77
N ILE A 72 -28.92 -5.79 -7.71
CA ILE A 72 -29.00 -4.33 -7.55
C ILE A 72 -27.59 -3.71 -7.53
N CYS A 73 -26.65 -4.30 -6.77
CA CYS A 73 -25.27 -3.83 -6.73
C CYS A 73 -24.56 -3.96 -8.09
N GLN A 74 -24.80 -5.05 -8.83
CA GLN A 74 -24.24 -5.26 -10.16
C GLN A 74 -24.78 -4.23 -11.17
N PHE A 75 -26.10 -3.98 -11.18
CA PHE A 75 -26.71 -2.94 -12.01
C PHE A 75 -26.16 -1.55 -11.69
N TRP A 76 -26.01 -1.24 -10.40
CA TRP A 76 -25.49 0.05 -9.96
C TRP A 76 -24.00 0.22 -10.30
N SER A 77 -23.21 -0.83 -10.15
CA SER A 77 -21.78 -0.85 -10.55
C SER A 77 -21.63 -0.69 -12.06
N TRP A 78 -22.47 -1.36 -12.84
CA TRP A 78 -22.51 -1.18 -14.30
C TRP A 78 -22.85 0.27 -14.68
N THR A 79 -23.81 0.88 -13.98
CA THR A 79 -24.18 2.29 -14.21
C THR A 79 -22.98 3.21 -13.94
N ALA A 80 -22.25 2.97 -12.84
CA ALA A 80 -21.03 3.70 -12.53
C ALA A 80 -19.97 3.52 -13.62
N ASP A 81 -19.75 2.30 -14.13
CA ASP A 81 -18.84 2.04 -15.24
C ASP A 81 -19.23 2.81 -16.51
N GLN A 82 -20.52 2.89 -16.84
CA GLN A 82 -20.99 3.67 -18.00
C GLN A 82 -20.75 5.16 -17.83
N ALA A 83 -21.00 5.71 -16.63
CA ALA A 83 -20.72 7.10 -16.32
C ALA A 83 -19.21 7.41 -16.40
N LEU A 84 -18.37 6.51 -15.87
CA LEU A 84 -16.91 6.60 -15.97
C LEU A 84 -16.46 6.56 -17.44
N ALA A 85 -16.97 5.64 -18.25
CA ALA A 85 -16.63 5.53 -19.66
C ALA A 85 -16.98 6.80 -20.46
N ARG A 86 -18.15 7.40 -20.22
CA ARG A 86 -18.54 8.67 -20.86
C ARG A 86 -17.63 9.81 -20.45
N ALA A 87 -17.39 9.98 -19.14
CA ALA A 87 -16.46 10.99 -18.64
C ALA A 87 -15.03 10.79 -19.17
N TRP A 88 -14.61 9.53 -19.33
CA TRP A 88 -13.30 9.15 -19.89
C TRP A 88 -13.17 9.55 -21.36
N SER A 89 -14.24 9.34 -22.14
CA SER A 89 -14.30 9.77 -23.53
C SER A 89 -14.29 11.30 -23.64
N PHE A 90 -15.18 12.01 -22.93
CA PHE A 90 -15.31 13.47 -22.98
C PHE A 90 -14.09 14.23 -22.47
N SER A 91 -13.25 13.61 -21.66
CA SER A 91 -12.01 14.22 -21.16
C SER A 91 -10.80 14.04 -22.08
N GLY A 92 -10.92 13.21 -23.14
CA GLY A 92 -9.81 12.85 -24.01
C GLY A 92 -8.83 11.83 -23.41
N LEU A 93 -9.09 11.30 -22.21
CA LEU A 93 -8.21 10.31 -21.58
C LEU A 93 -8.08 9.01 -22.39
N HIS A 94 -9.10 8.69 -23.21
CA HIS A 94 -9.10 7.52 -24.09
C HIS A 94 -8.04 7.55 -25.20
N GLU A 95 -7.48 8.72 -25.52
CA GLU A 95 -6.42 8.87 -26.54
C GLU A 95 -5.01 8.78 -25.92
N LEU A 96 -4.90 8.71 -24.60
CA LEU A 96 -3.63 8.76 -23.87
C LEU A 96 -3.24 7.36 -23.36
N PRO A 97 -1.93 7.08 -23.18
CA PRO A 97 -1.43 5.79 -22.69
C PRO A 97 -1.62 5.64 -21.17
N VAL A 98 -2.87 5.65 -20.72
CA VAL A 98 -3.28 5.60 -19.32
C VAL A 98 -4.45 4.64 -19.15
N ALA A 99 -4.43 3.87 -18.07
CA ALA A 99 -5.47 2.95 -17.65
C ALA A 99 -6.20 3.47 -16.41
N LEU A 100 -7.51 3.26 -16.38
CA LEU A 100 -8.39 3.51 -15.24
C LEU A 100 -8.76 2.18 -14.60
N LEU A 101 -8.48 2.06 -13.30
CA LEU A 101 -8.80 0.90 -12.51
C LEU A 101 -9.89 1.26 -11.50
N ALA A 102 -10.94 0.45 -11.44
CA ALA A 102 -11.92 0.45 -10.37
C ALA A 102 -11.40 -0.42 -9.22
N MET A 103 -11.42 0.15 -8.02
CA MET A 103 -10.99 -0.49 -6.79
C MET A 103 -12.19 -0.79 -5.90
N GLY A 104 -11.95 -1.49 -4.78
CA GLY A 104 -12.95 -1.67 -3.74
C GLY A 104 -14.27 -2.26 -4.24
N LYS A 105 -15.39 -1.67 -3.81
CA LYS A 105 -16.74 -2.15 -4.13
C LYS A 105 -17.10 -2.03 -5.61
N LEU A 106 -16.61 -1.00 -6.31
CA LEU A 106 -16.82 -0.90 -7.76
C LEU A 106 -16.06 -2.01 -8.50
N GLY A 107 -14.80 -2.25 -8.11
CA GLY A 107 -13.95 -3.25 -8.75
C GLY A 107 -14.54 -4.67 -8.70
N SER A 108 -15.18 -5.03 -7.59
CA SER A 108 -15.91 -6.30 -7.43
C SER A 108 -17.33 -6.30 -8.00
N GLN A 109 -17.81 -5.19 -8.56
CA GLN A 109 -19.20 -5.00 -9.01
C GLN A 109 -20.25 -5.12 -7.88
N GLU A 110 -19.88 -4.66 -6.69
CA GLU A 110 -20.71 -4.70 -5.50
C GLU A 110 -20.88 -3.29 -4.92
N LEU A 111 -21.12 -2.27 -5.76
CA LEU A 111 -21.28 -0.89 -5.30
C LEU A 111 -22.56 -0.71 -4.47
N ASN A 112 -22.52 0.08 -3.39
CA ASN A 112 -23.74 0.47 -2.66
C ASN A 112 -24.41 1.70 -3.27
N LEU A 113 -25.69 1.90 -2.92
CA LEU A 113 -26.47 3.08 -3.29
C LEU A 113 -25.75 4.40 -3.00
N SER A 114 -25.15 4.53 -1.81
CA SER A 114 -24.34 5.69 -1.44
C SER A 114 -22.93 5.27 -1.07
N SER A 115 -22.02 5.29 -2.04
CA SER A 115 -20.60 5.02 -1.84
C SER A 115 -19.74 5.89 -2.73
N ASP A 116 -18.53 6.17 -2.25
CA ASP A 116 -17.48 6.75 -3.08
C ASP A 116 -17.04 5.71 -4.12
N ILE A 117 -16.54 6.19 -5.24
CA ILE A 117 -15.90 5.36 -6.26
C ILE A 117 -14.40 5.43 -6.05
N ASP A 118 -13.83 4.31 -5.61
CA ASP A 118 -12.40 4.12 -5.47
C ASP A 118 -11.76 3.86 -6.84
N LEU A 119 -10.84 4.74 -7.26
CA LEU A 119 -10.18 4.70 -8.56
C LEU A 119 -8.65 4.73 -8.41
N MET A 120 -7.96 4.12 -9.36
CA MET A 120 -6.51 4.21 -9.51
C MET A 120 -6.18 4.44 -11.00
N LEU A 121 -5.16 5.27 -11.26
CA LEU A 121 -4.65 5.48 -12.62
C LEU A 121 -3.20 5.03 -12.74
N ILE A 122 -2.91 4.26 -13.79
CA ILE A 122 -1.56 3.83 -14.15
C ILE A 122 -1.33 4.19 -15.61
N SER A 123 -0.13 4.66 -15.95
CA SER A 123 0.26 5.01 -17.33
C SER A 123 1.66 4.47 -17.64
N ASP A 124 2.09 4.53 -18.89
CA ASP A 124 3.47 4.16 -19.24
C ASP A 124 4.48 5.20 -18.74
N SER A 125 4.18 6.49 -18.92
CA SER A 125 5.07 7.61 -18.62
C SER A 125 4.85 8.26 -17.24
N GLY A 126 3.89 7.79 -16.45
CA GLY A 126 3.45 8.48 -15.23
C GLY A 126 2.58 9.71 -15.52
N GLY A 127 2.41 10.59 -14.52
CA GLY A 127 1.60 11.81 -14.59
C GLY A 127 2.13 12.91 -15.53
N ALA A 128 2.20 12.64 -16.83
CA ALA A 128 2.54 13.64 -17.83
C ALA A 128 1.46 14.75 -17.90
N ALA A 129 1.88 15.98 -18.26
CA ALA A 129 1.00 17.15 -18.27
C ALA A 129 -0.33 16.97 -19.05
N PRO A 130 -0.36 16.30 -20.23
CA PRO A 130 -1.63 16.03 -20.93
C PRO A 130 -2.60 15.15 -20.11
N ILE A 131 -2.07 14.11 -19.44
CA ILE A 131 -2.88 13.22 -18.58
C ILE A 131 -3.45 14.01 -17.41
N GLU A 132 -2.65 14.85 -16.76
CA GLU A 132 -3.12 15.66 -15.64
C GLU A 132 -4.22 16.66 -16.05
N ALA A 133 -4.09 17.27 -17.23
CA ALA A 133 -5.09 18.20 -17.76
C ALA A 133 -6.42 17.47 -18.04
N SER A 134 -6.38 16.36 -18.76
CA SER A 134 -7.55 15.53 -19.04
C SER A 134 -8.16 14.94 -17.77
N LEU A 135 -7.36 14.56 -16.78
CA LEU A 135 -7.85 14.06 -15.49
C LEU A 135 -8.62 15.12 -14.68
N LYS A 136 -8.23 16.40 -14.76
CA LYS A 136 -9.00 17.50 -14.17
C LYS A 136 -10.38 17.60 -14.81
N ILE A 137 -10.46 17.47 -16.14
CA ILE A 137 -11.73 17.48 -16.89
C ILE A 137 -12.59 16.26 -16.51
N PHE A 138 -12.01 15.05 -16.50
CA PHE A 138 -12.67 13.82 -16.08
C PHE A 138 -13.30 13.94 -14.69
N ARG A 139 -12.53 14.43 -13.71
CA ARG A 139 -13.02 14.66 -12.34
C ARG A 139 -14.15 15.69 -12.30
N SER A 140 -14.10 16.71 -13.15
CA SER A 140 -15.17 17.72 -13.23
C SER A 140 -16.49 17.12 -13.72
N PHE A 141 -16.46 16.18 -14.66
CA PHE A 141 -17.67 15.51 -15.15
C PHE A 141 -18.41 14.77 -14.03
N LEU A 142 -17.66 14.12 -13.13
CA LEU A 142 -18.22 13.23 -12.12
C LEU A 142 -18.49 13.92 -10.78
N ALA A 143 -17.55 14.75 -10.30
CA ALA A 143 -17.55 15.28 -8.95
C ALA A 143 -18.05 16.72 -8.82
N LYS A 144 -18.10 17.52 -9.91
CA LYS A 144 -18.57 18.91 -9.84
C LYS A 144 -20.02 18.96 -9.37
N ASN A 145 -20.34 19.86 -8.44
CA ASN A 145 -21.72 20.06 -8.04
C ASN A 145 -22.41 21.03 -9.03
N THR A 146 -23.54 20.61 -9.58
CA THR A 146 -24.38 21.38 -10.52
C THR A 146 -25.76 21.59 -9.90
N HIS A 147 -26.71 22.19 -10.62
CA HIS A 147 -28.09 22.26 -10.13
C HIS A 147 -28.77 20.88 -10.05
N PHE A 148 -28.29 19.90 -10.83
CA PHE A 148 -28.60 18.48 -10.71
C PHE A 148 -27.69 17.74 -9.71
N GLY A 149 -26.98 18.44 -8.82
CA GLY A 149 -26.08 17.79 -7.87
C GLY A 149 -24.76 17.31 -8.51
N PHE A 150 -24.15 16.30 -7.88
CA PHE A 150 -22.95 15.59 -8.35
C PHE A 150 -23.31 14.19 -8.88
N CYS A 151 -22.45 13.60 -9.71
CA CYS A 151 -22.66 12.24 -10.21
C CYS A 151 -22.12 11.20 -9.23
N PHE A 152 -20.81 11.26 -8.93
CA PHE A 152 -20.14 10.37 -7.99
C PHE A 152 -19.04 11.11 -7.21
N ARG A 153 -18.85 10.68 -5.96
CA ARG A 153 -17.68 11.05 -5.17
C ARG A 153 -16.53 10.14 -5.59
N LEU A 154 -15.35 10.72 -5.82
CA LEU A 154 -14.18 9.98 -6.30
C LEU A 154 -13.13 9.91 -5.19
N ASP A 155 -12.60 8.72 -4.94
CA ASP A 155 -11.49 8.47 -4.04
C ASP A 155 -10.31 7.88 -4.83
N PHE A 156 -9.10 8.38 -4.60
CA PHE A 156 -7.87 7.91 -5.23
C PHE A 156 -6.83 7.45 -4.19
N ASP A 157 -7.22 7.29 -2.93
CA ASP A 157 -6.31 7.02 -1.82
C ASP A 157 -5.77 5.58 -1.79
N LEU A 158 -6.35 4.66 -2.58
CA LEU A 158 -5.86 3.29 -2.75
C LEU A 158 -4.71 3.15 -3.77
N ARG A 159 -4.23 4.26 -4.35
CA ARG A 159 -3.07 4.26 -5.28
C ARG A 159 -1.75 3.96 -4.56
N PRO A 160 -0.69 3.52 -5.27
CA PRO A 160 0.63 3.27 -4.67
C PRO A 160 1.14 4.47 -3.86
N GLY A 161 1.45 4.27 -2.57
CA GLY A 161 1.90 5.32 -1.65
C GLY A 161 0.78 6.23 -1.12
N GLY A 162 -0.47 5.89 -1.40
CA GLY A 162 -1.67 6.61 -0.96
C GLY A 162 -1.60 8.10 -1.27
N ARG A 163 -2.00 8.94 -0.30
CA ARG A 163 -1.99 10.41 -0.44
C ARG A 163 -0.64 11.02 -0.77
N MET A 164 0.45 10.37 -0.36
CA MET A 164 1.82 10.82 -0.59
C MET A 164 2.37 10.34 -1.95
N GLY A 165 1.68 9.41 -2.60
CA GLY A 165 1.98 8.93 -3.94
C GLY A 165 1.48 9.88 -5.04
N PRO A 166 2.11 9.85 -6.23
CA PRO A 166 1.61 10.58 -7.39
C PRO A 166 0.17 10.14 -7.70
N LEU A 167 -0.64 11.06 -8.23
CA LEU A 167 -2.03 10.74 -8.59
C LEU A 167 -2.12 9.73 -9.74
N VAL A 168 -1.14 9.79 -10.66
CA VAL A 168 -0.96 8.83 -11.76
C VAL A 168 0.47 8.29 -11.66
N SER A 169 0.58 7.00 -11.37
CA SER A 169 1.87 6.30 -11.32
C SER A 169 2.22 5.73 -12.69
N SER A 170 3.51 5.61 -13.00
CA SER A 170 3.93 4.70 -14.06
C SER A 170 3.76 3.25 -13.61
N LEU A 171 3.63 2.30 -14.54
CA LEU A 171 3.58 0.87 -14.20
C LEU A 171 4.82 0.44 -13.40
N ARG A 172 6.01 0.87 -13.85
CA ARG A 172 7.29 0.59 -13.17
C ARG A 172 7.29 1.11 -11.73
N GLN A 173 6.86 2.35 -11.50
CA GLN A 173 6.76 2.90 -10.15
C GLN A 173 5.78 2.13 -9.25
N ALA A 174 4.66 1.66 -9.82
CA ALA A 174 3.72 0.84 -9.07
C ALA A 174 4.32 -0.53 -8.72
N GLU A 175 5.00 -1.17 -9.67
CA GLU A 175 5.71 -2.44 -9.45
C GLU A 175 6.80 -2.30 -8.38
N ASP A 176 7.70 -1.32 -8.52
CA ASP A 176 8.77 -1.05 -7.56
C ASP A 176 8.20 -0.80 -6.15
N TYR A 177 7.10 -0.04 -6.04
CA TYR A 177 6.41 0.23 -4.79
C TYR A 177 5.85 -1.04 -4.15
N TYR A 178 5.09 -1.84 -4.90
CA TYR A 178 4.46 -3.03 -4.34
C TYR A 178 5.48 -4.10 -3.96
N TRP A 179 6.58 -4.25 -4.71
CA TRP A 179 7.64 -5.21 -4.37
C TRP A 179 8.44 -4.77 -3.15
N SER A 180 8.64 -3.47 -2.99
CA SER A 180 9.48 -2.94 -1.93
C SER A 180 8.74 -2.66 -0.62
N LEU A 181 7.56 -2.06 -0.72
CA LEU A 181 6.83 -1.46 0.39
C LEU A 181 5.43 -2.06 0.57
N GLY A 182 4.91 -2.73 -0.46
CA GLY A 182 3.52 -3.16 -0.54
C GLY A 182 3.03 -3.93 0.70
N GLU A 183 2.03 -3.36 1.38
CA GLU A 183 1.50 -3.89 2.63
C GLU A 183 0.44 -4.99 2.43
N THR A 184 0.20 -5.76 3.49
CA THR A 184 -0.81 -6.82 3.49
C THR A 184 -2.22 -6.28 3.25
N TRP A 185 -2.55 -5.07 3.72
CA TRP A 185 -3.86 -4.48 3.43
C TRP A 185 -4.00 -4.03 1.96
N GLU A 186 -2.92 -3.54 1.34
CA GLU A 186 -2.92 -3.16 -0.08
C GLU A 186 -3.11 -4.37 -0.97
N ARG A 187 -2.43 -5.46 -0.62
CA ARG A 187 -2.61 -6.78 -1.24
C ARG A 187 -4.07 -7.19 -1.28
N LEU A 188 -4.78 -7.07 -0.15
CA LEU A 188 -6.20 -7.40 -0.04
C LEU A 188 -7.08 -6.40 -0.82
N ALA A 189 -6.73 -5.12 -0.83
CA ALA A 189 -7.44 -4.12 -1.62
C ALA A 189 -7.33 -4.42 -3.13
N LEU A 190 -6.15 -4.86 -3.57
CA LEU A 190 -5.87 -5.17 -4.97
C LEU A 190 -6.61 -6.41 -5.48
N VAL A 191 -7.05 -7.33 -4.61
CA VAL A 191 -7.87 -8.51 -5.00
C VAL A 191 -9.14 -8.09 -5.74
N ARG A 192 -9.75 -6.95 -5.36
CA ARG A 192 -10.97 -6.44 -5.99
C ARG A 192 -10.71 -5.62 -7.26
N THR A 193 -9.46 -5.40 -7.66
CA THR A 193 -9.13 -4.48 -8.75
C THR A 193 -9.68 -4.95 -10.09
N ARG A 194 -10.37 -4.06 -10.81
CA ARG A 194 -10.83 -4.29 -12.17
C ARG A 194 -10.46 -3.12 -13.06
N ILE A 195 -9.82 -3.42 -14.19
CA ILE A 195 -9.51 -2.39 -15.19
C ILE A 195 -10.79 -2.05 -15.94
N VAL A 196 -11.13 -0.76 -16.02
CA VAL A 196 -12.36 -0.23 -16.65
C VAL A 196 -12.07 0.33 -18.03
N GLN A 197 -10.95 1.05 -18.18
CA GLN A 197 -10.51 1.68 -19.42
C GLN A 197 -8.99 1.61 -19.53
N GLY A 198 -8.45 1.56 -20.75
CA GLY A 198 -7.02 1.67 -21.01
C GLY A 198 -6.55 0.85 -22.21
N PRO A 199 -5.33 1.10 -22.72
CA PRO A 199 -4.74 0.31 -23.80
C PRO A 199 -4.55 -1.16 -23.40
N GLU A 200 -4.89 -2.10 -24.28
CA GLU A 200 -4.87 -3.55 -23.99
C GLU A 200 -3.51 -4.07 -23.49
N ALA A 201 -2.41 -3.59 -24.09
CA ALA A 201 -1.06 -3.96 -23.69
C ALA A 201 -0.75 -3.50 -22.24
N LEU A 202 -1.08 -2.25 -21.91
CA LEU A 202 -0.91 -1.70 -20.56
C LEU A 202 -1.80 -2.44 -19.55
N CYS A 203 -3.05 -2.72 -19.92
CA CYS A 203 -3.99 -3.47 -19.09
C CYS A 203 -3.47 -4.88 -18.75
N SER A 204 -2.89 -5.56 -19.74
CA SER A 204 -2.30 -6.90 -19.56
C SER A 204 -1.10 -6.84 -18.62
N ALA A 205 -0.22 -5.87 -18.80
CA ALA A 205 0.97 -5.68 -17.96
C ALA A 205 0.60 -5.32 -16.51
N ILE A 206 -0.38 -4.43 -16.29
CA ILE A 206 -0.91 -4.12 -14.96
C ILE A 206 -1.47 -5.38 -14.28
N ASN A 207 -2.29 -6.16 -14.99
CA ASN A 207 -2.86 -7.39 -14.45
C ASN A 207 -1.75 -8.37 -14.04
N GLU A 208 -0.71 -8.53 -14.84
CA GLU A 208 0.41 -9.41 -14.52
C GLU A 208 1.11 -9.00 -13.21
N VAL A 209 1.46 -7.72 -13.08
CA VAL A 209 2.10 -7.17 -11.86
C VAL A 209 1.19 -7.38 -10.65
N PHE A 210 -0.10 -7.05 -10.76
CA PHE A 210 -1.02 -7.14 -9.61
C PHE A 210 -1.28 -8.59 -9.21
N GLN A 211 -1.41 -9.50 -10.17
CA GLN A 211 -1.58 -10.93 -9.91
C GLN A 211 -0.36 -11.54 -9.21
N ARG A 212 0.85 -11.22 -9.68
CA ARG A 212 2.11 -11.66 -9.04
C ARG A 212 2.27 -11.08 -7.65
N PHE A 213 1.90 -9.81 -7.45
CA PHE A 213 1.93 -9.20 -6.13
C PHE A 213 0.93 -9.88 -5.21
N CYS A 214 -0.35 -9.99 -5.59
CA CYS A 214 -1.44 -10.48 -4.73
C CYS A 214 -1.32 -11.95 -4.36
N PHE A 215 -1.05 -12.81 -5.34
CA PHE A 215 -1.23 -14.26 -5.24
C PHE A 215 0.10 -15.00 -5.32
N ARG A 216 0.88 -14.92 -4.24
CA ARG A 216 2.18 -15.60 -4.14
C ARG A 216 1.97 -17.12 -3.97
N ARG A 217 2.78 -17.92 -4.67
CA ARG A 217 2.72 -19.39 -4.58
C ARG A 217 3.12 -19.92 -3.20
N TYR A 218 4.04 -19.22 -2.54
CA TYR A 218 4.51 -19.48 -1.19
C TYR A 218 4.06 -18.35 -0.27
N ILE A 219 3.43 -18.73 0.85
CA ILE A 219 2.98 -17.81 1.87
C ILE A 219 4.13 -17.64 2.86
N ASP A 220 4.47 -16.39 3.18
CA ASP A 220 5.44 -16.12 4.23
C ASP A 220 4.84 -16.41 5.62
N TYR A 221 5.69 -16.77 6.58
CA TYR A 221 5.26 -17.07 7.95
C TYR A 221 4.63 -15.86 8.67
N GLY A 222 4.74 -14.64 8.12
CA GLY A 222 4.24 -13.40 8.70
C GLY A 222 2.82 -13.00 8.27
N LEU A 223 2.32 -13.49 7.13
CA LEU A 223 1.04 -13.06 6.55
C LEU A 223 -0.13 -13.22 7.53
N LEU A 224 -0.22 -14.35 8.23
CA LEU A 224 -1.30 -14.61 9.19
C LEU A 224 -1.26 -13.65 10.38
N ASP A 225 -0.07 -13.26 10.83
CA ASP A 225 0.08 -12.29 11.92
C ASP A 225 -0.27 -10.87 11.44
N ASP A 226 0.20 -10.48 10.26
CA ASP A 226 -0.16 -9.21 9.63
C ASP A 226 -1.68 -9.07 9.45
N LEU A 227 -2.38 -10.15 9.08
CA LEU A 227 -3.85 -10.18 8.95
C LEU A 227 -4.55 -10.04 10.31
N LYS A 228 -4.05 -10.71 11.36
CA LYS A 228 -4.54 -10.55 12.74
C LYS A 228 -4.41 -9.10 13.22
N GLN A 229 -3.23 -8.50 13.00
CA GLN A 229 -2.96 -7.11 13.35
C GLN A 229 -3.85 -6.14 12.54
N LEU A 230 -4.07 -6.41 11.26
CA LEU A 230 -4.97 -5.62 10.42
C LEU A 230 -6.41 -5.64 10.95
N ARG A 231 -6.93 -6.83 11.29
CA ARG A 231 -8.25 -6.98 11.91
C ARG A 231 -8.35 -6.14 13.20
N ALA A 232 -7.36 -6.28 14.10
CA ALA A 232 -7.33 -5.53 15.36
C ALA A 232 -7.31 -4.01 15.15
N ARG A 233 -6.51 -3.50 14.19
CA ARG A 233 -6.45 -2.06 13.85
C ARG A 233 -7.81 -1.52 13.37
N ILE A 234 -8.53 -2.28 12.54
CA ILE A 234 -9.87 -1.90 12.04
C ILE A 234 -10.83 -1.69 13.21
N HIS A 235 -10.88 -2.65 14.13
CA HIS A 235 -11.77 -2.59 15.31
C HIS A 235 -11.37 -1.49 16.30
N HIS A 236 -10.08 -1.29 16.53
CA HIS A 236 -9.59 -0.24 17.43
C HIS A 236 -9.96 1.17 16.94
N HIS A 237 -9.72 1.45 15.65
CA HIS A 237 -10.11 2.73 15.04
C HIS A 237 -11.60 3.01 15.22
N TYR A 238 -12.45 1.99 15.06
CA TYR A 238 -13.88 2.13 15.31
C TYR A 238 -14.21 2.42 16.78
N GLN A 239 -13.68 1.64 17.73
CA GLN A 239 -13.96 1.81 19.17
C GLN A 239 -13.58 3.21 19.70
N SER A 240 -12.52 3.81 19.16
CA SER A 240 -12.08 5.16 19.53
C SER A 240 -13.03 6.28 19.08
N SER A 241 -13.97 6.00 18.17
CA SER A 241 -14.87 6.98 17.53
C SER A 241 -16.29 7.00 18.08
N ARG A 242 -16.52 6.40 19.26
CA ARG A 242 -17.83 6.04 19.84
C ARG A 242 -18.95 7.10 19.67
N ASN A 243 -19.90 6.75 18.79
CA ASN A 243 -21.33 6.97 19.00
C ASN A 243 -21.95 5.69 19.56
N SER A 244 -23.05 5.80 20.31
CA SER A 244 -23.79 4.68 20.95
C SER A 244 -24.49 3.72 19.98
N GLN A 245 -24.41 3.96 18.67
CA GLN A 245 -25.13 3.23 17.63
C GLN A 245 -24.37 2.01 17.12
N PHE A 246 -25.11 1.00 16.62
CA PHE A 246 -24.52 -0.21 16.04
C PHE A 246 -24.05 0.07 14.61
N ASN A 247 -22.78 -0.23 14.28
CA ASN A 247 -22.22 -0.03 12.94
C ASN A 247 -22.13 -1.35 12.18
N LEU A 248 -22.91 -1.49 11.10
CA LEU A 248 -22.98 -2.69 10.26
C LEU A 248 -21.66 -3.03 9.57
N LYS A 249 -20.84 -2.03 9.26
CA LYS A 249 -19.65 -2.19 8.43
C LYS A 249 -18.41 -2.49 9.28
N LEU A 250 -18.14 -1.63 10.26
CA LEU A 250 -16.91 -1.65 11.06
C LEU A 250 -17.09 -2.31 12.44
N GLY A 251 -18.31 -2.64 12.84
CA GLY A 251 -18.57 -3.39 14.06
C GLY A 251 -17.97 -4.80 14.01
N VAL A 252 -17.76 -5.39 15.19
CA VAL A 252 -17.33 -6.80 15.34
C VAL A 252 -18.32 -7.71 14.63
N GLY A 253 -17.81 -8.55 13.72
CA GLY A 253 -18.65 -9.42 12.89
C GLY A 253 -19.46 -8.71 11.81
N GLY A 254 -19.14 -7.45 11.51
CA GLY A 254 -19.79 -6.67 10.46
C GLY A 254 -19.28 -7.00 9.05
N ILE A 255 -19.74 -6.23 8.05
CA ILE A 255 -19.41 -6.42 6.62
C ILE A 255 -17.90 -6.47 6.40
N ARG A 256 -17.11 -5.60 7.06
CA ARG A 256 -15.66 -5.53 6.88
C ARG A 256 -14.93 -6.76 7.40
N ASP A 257 -15.43 -7.41 8.45
CA ASP A 257 -14.87 -8.67 8.96
C ASP A 257 -15.08 -9.80 7.96
N ILE A 258 -16.28 -9.88 7.35
CA ILE A 258 -16.60 -10.86 6.29
C ILE A 258 -15.69 -10.66 5.07
N GLU A 259 -15.60 -9.41 4.57
CA GLU A 259 -14.72 -9.06 3.45
C GLU A 259 -13.26 -9.42 3.74
N LEU A 260 -12.75 -9.06 4.92
CA LEU A 260 -11.37 -9.32 5.32
C LEU A 260 -11.08 -10.83 5.36
N PHE A 261 -12.00 -11.61 5.92
CA PHE A 261 -11.87 -13.07 6.03
C PHE A 261 -11.84 -13.74 4.66
N ILE A 262 -12.76 -13.37 3.77
CA ILE A 262 -12.84 -13.94 2.42
C ILE A 262 -11.59 -13.55 1.61
N HIS A 263 -11.20 -12.27 1.60
CA HIS A 263 -10.00 -11.83 0.87
C HIS A 263 -8.72 -12.48 1.43
N ALA A 264 -8.63 -12.69 2.75
CA ALA A 264 -7.51 -13.39 3.36
C ALA A 264 -7.37 -14.81 2.81
N LEU A 265 -8.47 -15.56 2.75
CA LEU A 265 -8.50 -16.89 2.17
C LEU A 265 -8.15 -16.86 0.67
N GLN A 266 -8.67 -15.89 -0.09
CA GLN A 266 -8.31 -15.73 -1.50
C GLN A 266 -6.81 -15.48 -1.70
N VAL A 267 -6.18 -14.66 -0.86
CA VAL A 267 -4.73 -14.41 -0.93
C VAL A 267 -3.93 -15.66 -0.55
N ILE A 268 -4.36 -16.39 0.49
CA ILE A 268 -3.73 -17.63 0.97
C ILE A 268 -3.77 -18.71 -0.13
N HIS A 269 -4.92 -18.88 -0.80
CA HIS A 269 -5.13 -19.99 -1.74
C HIS A 269 -4.87 -19.61 -3.21
N GLY A 270 -5.06 -18.34 -3.58
CA GLY A 270 -5.03 -17.87 -4.96
C GLY A 270 -3.69 -18.00 -5.67
N GLY A 271 -2.59 -18.13 -4.92
CA GLY A 271 -1.27 -18.41 -5.50
C GLY A 271 -1.14 -19.80 -6.10
N ARG A 272 -1.92 -20.76 -5.61
CA ARG A 272 -1.91 -22.18 -6.04
C ARG A 272 -3.11 -22.52 -6.91
N ASP A 273 -4.19 -21.77 -6.78
CA ASP A 273 -5.45 -22.05 -7.43
C ASP A 273 -6.07 -20.76 -7.97
N GLN A 274 -6.17 -20.70 -9.30
CA GLN A 274 -6.56 -19.47 -9.99
C GLN A 274 -8.03 -19.12 -9.80
N GLU A 275 -8.88 -20.07 -9.43
CA GLU A 275 -10.31 -19.84 -9.18
C GLU A 275 -10.54 -18.86 -8.01
N PHE A 276 -9.65 -18.84 -7.02
CA PHE A 276 -9.70 -17.88 -5.91
C PHE A 276 -9.33 -16.44 -6.31
N ARG A 277 -8.87 -16.21 -7.54
CA ARG A 277 -8.51 -14.86 -8.05
C ARG A 277 -9.73 -14.09 -8.57
N THR A 278 -10.93 -14.57 -8.26
CA THR A 278 -12.18 -13.83 -8.50
C THR A 278 -12.24 -12.55 -7.66
N ARG A 279 -13.04 -11.59 -8.11
CA ARG A 279 -13.25 -10.29 -7.43
C ARG A 279 -14.56 -10.27 -6.64
N SER A 280 -15.48 -11.17 -6.98
CA SER A 280 -16.81 -11.26 -6.37
C SER A 280 -16.75 -12.03 -5.06
N THR A 281 -17.38 -11.48 -4.02
CA THR A 281 -17.50 -12.13 -2.71
C THR A 281 -18.29 -13.43 -2.82
N SER A 282 -19.38 -13.43 -3.59
CA SER A 282 -20.23 -14.60 -3.84
C SER A 282 -19.46 -15.73 -4.53
N GLU A 283 -18.71 -15.40 -5.58
CA GLU A 283 -17.89 -16.39 -6.30
C GLU A 283 -16.75 -16.93 -5.43
N ALA A 284 -16.13 -16.08 -4.62
CA ALA A 284 -15.10 -16.51 -3.69
C ALA A 284 -15.66 -17.51 -2.66
N LEU A 285 -16.84 -17.24 -2.09
CA LEU A 285 -17.53 -18.16 -1.18
C LEU A 285 -17.89 -19.49 -1.86
N ARG A 286 -18.36 -19.46 -3.10
CA ARG A 286 -18.62 -20.67 -3.90
C ARG A 286 -17.35 -21.53 -4.05
N HIS A 287 -16.23 -20.92 -4.39
CA HIS A 287 -14.96 -21.64 -4.51
C HIS A 287 -14.43 -22.17 -3.16
N LEU A 288 -14.66 -21.45 -2.06
CA LEU A 288 -14.31 -21.93 -0.71
C LEU A 288 -15.09 -23.20 -0.33
N LEU A 289 -16.36 -23.29 -0.76
CA LEU A 289 -17.18 -24.49 -0.61
C LEU A 289 -16.69 -25.64 -1.49
N GLU A 290 -16.51 -25.39 -2.79
CA GLU A 290 -16.11 -26.41 -3.78
C GLU A 290 -14.77 -27.06 -3.45
N ARG A 291 -13.85 -26.31 -2.84
CA ARG A 291 -12.54 -26.80 -2.40
C ARG A 291 -12.51 -27.29 -0.95
N ALA A 292 -13.66 -27.36 -0.29
CA ALA A 292 -13.82 -27.78 1.10
C ALA A 292 -12.88 -27.05 2.08
N ILE A 293 -12.60 -25.77 1.82
CA ILE A 293 -11.78 -24.92 2.70
C ILE A 293 -12.61 -24.48 3.90
N LEU A 294 -13.91 -24.26 3.69
CA LEU A 294 -14.89 -23.99 4.75
C LEU A 294 -16.04 -25.00 4.71
N PRO A 295 -16.64 -25.34 5.86
CA PRO A 295 -17.85 -26.14 5.92
C PRO A 295 -19.02 -25.46 5.18
N GLN A 296 -19.91 -26.26 4.57
CA GLN A 296 -21.10 -25.77 3.87
C GLN A 296 -21.95 -24.82 4.71
N GLU A 297 -22.21 -25.18 5.98
CA GLU A 297 -22.98 -24.35 6.91
C GLU A 297 -22.37 -22.95 7.07
N GLU A 298 -21.04 -22.84 7.17
CA GLU A 298 -20.35 -21.56 7.34
C GLU A 298 -20.41 -20.72 6.06
N VAL A 299 -20.26 -21.34 4.88
CA VAL A 299 -20.35 -20.64 3.59
C VAL A 299 -21.76 -20.09 3.36
N GLU A 300 -22.79 -20.92 3.54
CA GLU A 300 -24.19 -20.51 3.40
C GLU A 300 -24.55 -19.40 4.40
N PHE A 301 -24.07 -19.53 5.64
CA PHE A 301 -24.26 -18.51 6.66
C PHE A 301 -23.58 -17.18 6.29
N LEU A 302 -22.30 -17.21 5.89
CA LEU A 302 -21.55 -16.00 5.50
C LEU A 302 -22.16 -15.33 4.26
N TYR A 303 -22.58 -16.10 3.27
CA TYR A 303 -23.24 -15.59 2.06
C TYR A 303 -24.54 -14.86 2.41
N SER A 304 -25.42 -15.52 3.14
CA SER A 304 -26.71 -14.95 3.57
C SER A 304 -26.51 -13.72 4.45
N CYS A 305 -25.59 -13.79 5.40
CA CYS A 305 -25.24 -12.68 6.29
C CYS A 305 -24.69 -11.48 5.52
N TYR A 306 -23.77 -11.71 4.57
CA TYR A 306 -23.17 -10.66 3.76
C TYR A 306 -24.24 -9.89 3.02
N TRP A 307 -25.07 -10.57 2.23
CA TRP A 307 -26.10 -9.91 1.43
C TRP A 307 -27.23 -9.30 2.26
N ARG A 308 -27.56 -9.90 3.42
CA ARG A 308 -28.49 -9.29 4.38
C ARG A 308 -27.93 -7.98 4.94
N PHE A 309 -26.68 -7.95 5.40
CA PHE A 309 -26.07 -6.72 5.91
C PHE A 309 -25.90 -5.65 4.83
N ARG A 310 -25.58 -6.05 3.59
CA ARG A 310 -25.53 -5.14 2.44
C ARG A 310 -26.90 -4.55 2.11
N HIS A 311 -27.97 -5.34 2.21
CA HIS A 311 -29.34 -4.87 2.05
C HIS A 311 -29.70 -3.82 3.12
N LEU A 312 -29.41 -4.13 4.40
CA LEU A 312 -29.62 -3.18 5.49
C LEU A 312 -28.83 -1.89 5.29
N GLU A 313 -27.57 -2.00 4.84
CA GLU A 313 -26.72 -0.88 4.51
C GLU A 313 -27.35 -0.02 3.39
N HIS A 314 -27.95 -0.62 2.36
CA HIS A 314 -28.64 0.13 1.31
C HIS A 314 -29.88 0.87 1.85
N MET A 315 -30.69 0.20 2.66
CA MET A 315 -31.91 0.77 3.23
C MET A 315 -31.64 2.00 4.12
N ILE A 316 -30.58 1.97 4.93
CA ILE A 316 -30.21 3.14 5.74
C ILE A 316 -29.63 4.29 4.89
N GLN A 317 -28.93 3.98 3.80
CA GLN A 317 -28.37 4.99 2.89
C GLN A 317 -29.44 5.67 2.02
N LEU A 318 -30.50 4.93 1.68
CA LEU A 318 -31.57 5.36 0.78
C LEU A 318 -32.30 6.63 1.26
N GLY A 319 -32.44 6.84 2.57
CA GLY A 319 -33.25 7.94 3.12
C GLY A 319 -32.81 9.35 2.67
N ALA A 320 -31.51 9.57 2.49
CA ALA A 320 -30.96 10.86 2.07
C ALA A 320 -29.81 10.76 1.07
N ASP A 321 -29.58 9.57 0.47
CA ASP A 321 -28.38 9.26 -0.30
C ASP A 321 -27.09 9.64 0.45
N THR A 322 -27.04 9.25 1.73
CA THR A 322 -25.91 9.54 2.62
C THR A 322 -25.10 8.29 2.89
N GLN A 323 -23.78 8.44 2.97
CA GLN A 323 -22.87 7.35 3.31
C GLN A 323 -22.91 7.10 4.84
N THR A 324 -23.95 6.43 5.29
CA THR A 324 -24.09 5.95 6.66
C THR A 324 -23.91 4.44 6.75
N HIS A 325 -23.38 3.99 7.89
CA HIS A 325 -23.20 2.58 8.25
C HIS A 325 -23.81 2.27 9.63
N SER A 326 -24.31 3.29 10.33
CA SER A 326 -24.86 3.18 11.67
C SER A 326 -26.35 2.92 11.60
N ILE A 327 -26.80 1.92 12.34
CA ILE A 327 -28.21 1.65 12.57
C ILE A 327 -28.64 2.33 13.87
N ASP A 328 -29.75 3.07 13.78
CA ASP A 328 -30.56 3.43 14.93
C ASP A 328 -31.80 2.52 14.98
N PHE A 329 -31.78 1.52 15.86
CA PHE A 329 -32.88 0.55 16.01
C PHE A 329 -34.18 1.21 16.47
N SER A 330 -34.11 2.39 17.12
CA SER A 330 -35.29 3.14 17.56
C SER A 330 -36.00 3.87 16.41
N ASN A 331 -35.30 4.09 15.31
CA ASN A 331 -35.78 4.87 14.16
C ASN A 331 -35.54 4.11 12.84
N LEU A 332 -35.91 2.84 12.79
CA LEU A 332 -35.84 2.03 11.59
C LEU A 332 -37.00 2.35 10.60
N PRO A 333 -36.73 2.29 9.28
CA PRO A 333 -37.78 2.22 8.27
C PRO A 333 -38.81 1.11 8.60
N HIS A 334 -40.08 1.31 8.25
CA HIS A 334 -41.15 0.37 8.65
C HIS A 334 -40.88 -1.08 8.21
N GLN A 335 -40.34 -1.24 7.00
CA GLN A 335 -39.91 -2.52 6.42
C GLN A 335 -38.86 -3.24 7.28
N LEU A 336 -38.04 -2.47 8.00
CA LEU A 336 -36.98 -2.97 8.86
C LEU A 336 -37.37 -3.06 10.33
N ARG A 337 -38.59 -2.67 10.74
CA ARG A 337 -39.00 -2.69 12.16
C ARG A 337 -39.07 -4.09 12.76
N SER A 338 -39.17 -5.12 11.93
CA SER A 338 -39.10 -6.53 12.35
C SER A 338 -37.67 -6.98 12.67
N LEU A 339 -36.64 -6.20 12.31
CA LEU A 339 -35.26 -6.51 12.70
C LEU A 339 -35.04 -6.15 14.17
N GLU A 340 -34.99 -7.19 14.98
CA GLU A 340 -34.60 -7.07 16.37
C GLU A 340 -33.09 -6.85 16.48
N GLU A 341 -32.69 -5.87 17.29
CA GLU A 341 -31.28 -5.60 17.59
C GLU A 341 -30.54 -6.86 18.07
N ASP A 342 -31.21 -7.68 18.87
CA ASP A 342 -30.69 -8.95 19.36
C ASP A 342 -30.39 -9.96 18.26
N GLU A 343 -31.18 -10.00 17.18
CA GLU A 343 -30.94 -10.88 16.03
C GLU A 343 -29.67 -10.43 15.29
N VAL A 344 -29.54 -9.14 14.98
CA VAL A 344 -28.35 -8.59 14.32
C VAL A 344 -27.09 -8.83 15.15
N ARG A 345 -27.18 -8.67 16.48
CA ARG A 345 -26.07 -8.95 17.40
C ARG A 345 -25.75 -10.44 17.52
N LYS A 346 -26.73 -11.35 17.40
CA LYS A 346 -26.50 -12.80 17.36
C LYS A 346 -25.76 -13.20 16.08
N ILE A 347 -26.22 -12.70 14.92
CA ILE A 347 -25.58 -12.92 13.63
C ILE A 347 -24.12 -12.43 13.66
N SER A 348 -23.90 -11.19 14.14
CA SER A 348 -22.56 -10.60 14.22
C SER A 348 -21.62 -11.40 15.12
N ARG A 349 -22.11 -11.94 16.25
CA ARG A 349 -21.32 -12.84 17.10
C ARG A 349 -20.93 -14.14 16.40
N ARG A 350 -21.82 -14.71 15.60
CA ARG A 350 -21.52 -15.93 14.83
C ARG A 350 -20.48 -15.65 13.73
N VAL A 351 -20.58 -14.51 13.04
CA VAL A 351 -19.54 -14.06 12.09
C VAL A 351 -18.20 -13.93 12.82
N ASP A 352 -18.16 -13.22 13.95
CA ASP A 352 -16.94 -13.04 14.74
C ASP A 352 -16.29 -14.37 15.16
N GLN A 353 -17.09 -15.37 15.54
CA GLN A 353 -16.59 -16.71 15.85
C GLN A 353 -15.90 -17.37 14.65
N ILE A 354 -16.54 -17.34 13.47
CA ILE A 354 -15.99 -17.91 12.23
C ILE A 354 -14.68 -17.19 11.86
N VAL A 355 -14.70 -15.85 11.85
CA VAL A 355 -13.54 -15.04 11.46
C VAL A 355 -12.38 -15.20 12.45
N THR A 356 -12.67 -15.34 13.75
CA THR A 356 -11.67 -15.53 14.81
C THR A 356 -10.88 -16.82 14.66
N SER A 357 -11.47 -17.87 14.07
CA SER A 357 -10.79 -19.15 13.84
C SER A 357 -9.50 -19.00 13.03
N LEU A 358 -9.49 -18.09 12.04
CA LEU A 358 -8.33 -17.79 11.18
C LEU A 358 -7.59 -16.53 11.62
N LEU A 359 -8.34 -15.45 11.88
CA LEU A 359 -7.81 -14.10 12.05
C LEU A 359 -7.63 -13.66 13.51
N GLY A 360 -7.75 -14.59 14.48
CA GLY A 360 -7.62 -14.29 15.91
C GLY A 360 -8.72 -13.35 16.43
N SER A 361 -8.75 -13.08 17.74
CA SER A 361 -9.82 -12.27 18.34
C SER A 361 -9.69 -10.78 17.97
N ALA A 362 -10.83 -10.12 17.76
CA ALA A 362 -10.90 -8.65 17.60
C ALA A 362 -10.46 -7.91 18.87
N SER A 363 -10.50 -8.58 20.02
CA SER A 363 -10.07 -8.10 21.34
C SER A 363 -8.63 -8.52 21.67
N ASN A 364 -7.68 -8.25 20.78
CA ASN A 364 -6.37 -7.92 21.31
C ASN A 364 -6.50 -6.47 21.78
N SER A 365 -6.69 -6.30 23.10
CA SER A 365 -6.24 -5.06 23.74
C SER A 365 -4.89 -4.73 23.13
N GLU A 366 -4.70 -3.52 22.63
CA GLU A 366 -3.37 -3.09 22.19
C GLU A 366 -2.45 -3.39 23.36
N LYS A 367 -1.64 -4.44 23.23
CA LYS A 367 -0.74 -4.82 24.29
C LYS A 367 0.24 -3.66 24.33
N THR A 368 0.19 -2.93 25.43
CA THR A 368 1.04 -1.78 25.69
C THR A 368 1.90 -2.12 26.89
N LEU A 369 2.90 -1.29 27.14
CA LEU A 369 3.76 -1.48 28.30
C LEU A 369 2.94 -1.57 29.59
N PRO A 370 3.27 -2.53 30.48
CA PRO A 370 2.68 -2.58 31.81
C PRO A 370 2.78 -1.22 32.52
N SER A 371 1.78 -0.87 33.32
CA SER A 371 1.61 0.50 33.83
C SER A 371 2.60 0.91 34.93
N THR A 372 3.16 -0.06 35.67
CA THR A 372 4.12 0.18 36.76
C THR A 372 5.49 -0.39 36.43
N PHE A 373 6.54 0.19 37.00
CA PHE A 373 7.92 -0.29 36.79
C PHE A 373 8.10 -1.73 37.27
N GLU A 374 7.52 -2.12 38.41
CA GLU A 374 7.57 -3.48 38.92
C GLU A 374 6.97 -4.48 37.93
N LYS A 375 5.82 -4.16 37.33
CA LYS A 375 5.18 -5.01 36.31
C LYS A 375 5.97 -5.03 35.00
N GLN A 376 6.62 -3.93 34.62
CA GLN A 376 7.52 -3.89 33.46
C GLN A 376 8.76 -4.74 33.71
N ARG A 377 9.33 -4.70 34.92
CA ARG A 377 10.47 -5.53 35.33
C ARG A 377 10.12 -7.00 35.28
N GLU A 378 8.99 -7.41 35.86
CA GLU A 378 8.49 -8.79 35.79
C GLU A 378 8.29 -9.24 34.34
N TRP A 379 7.70 -8.38 33.51
CA TRP A 379 7.48 -8.66 32.10
C TRP A 379 8.79 -8.84 31.32
N LEU A 380 9.76 -7.94 31.49
CA LEU A 380 11.07 -8.03 30.81
C LEU A 380 11.87 -9.25 31.27
N ILE A 381 11.87 -9.55 32.57
CA ILE A 381 12.52 -10.76 33.10
C ILE A 381 11.87 -12.02 32.51
N ALA A 382 10.53 -12.05 32.41
CA ALA A 382 9.82 -13.17 31.78
C ALA A 382 10.13 -13.34 30.29
N LEU A 383 10.49 -12.25 29.57
CA LEU A 383 10.95 -12.29 28.17
C LEU A 383 12.45 -12.68 28.03
N GLY A 384 13.15 -12.85 29.15
CA GLY A 384 14.53 -13.30 29.22
C GLY A 384 15.58 -12.19 29.18
N PHE A 385 15.24 -10.95 29.53
CA PHE A 385 16.23 -9.88 29.71
C PHE A 385 16.96 -10.00 31.05
N SER A 386 18.26 -9.71 31.11
CA SER A 386 19.01 -9.73 32.36
C SER A 386 18.57 -8.63 33.33
N GLU A 387 18.70 -8.90 34.63
CA GLU A 387 18.41 -7.90 35.66
C GLU A 387 19.28 -6.63 35.52
N SER A 388 20.49 -6.76 34.96
CA SER A 388 21.38 -5.63 34.70
C SER A 388 20.75 -4.63 33.73
N ILE A 389 20.27 -5.09 32.57
CA ILE A 389 19.61 -4.24 31.57
C ILE A 389 18.32 -3.65 32.13
N VAL A 390 17.50 -4.48 32.80
CA VAL A 390 16.20 -4.05 33.33
C VAL A 390 16.33 -3.01 34.45
N ASN A 391 17.35 -3.11 35.31
CA ASN A 391 17.52 -2.18 36.42
C ASN A 391 18.36 -0.93 36.04
N SER A 392 19.23 -1.01 35.03
CA SER A 392 20.14 0.09 34.68
C SER A 392 19.73 0.90 33.43
N LEU A 393 19.30 0.22 32.37
CA LEU A 393 19.05 0.83 31.06
C LEU A 393 17.58 1.13 30.83
N TRP A 394 16.69 0.21 31.20
CA TRP A 394 15.25 0.39 31.03
C TRP A 394 14.69 1.66 31.73
N PRO A 395 15.09 2.01 32.97
CA PRO A 395 14.63 3.25 33.60
C PRO A 395 15.10 4.50 32.84
N LYS A 396 16.32 4.47 32.29
CA LYS A 396 16.87 5.57 31.47
C LYS A 396 16.07 5.74 30.17
N LEU A 397 15.67 4.63 29.55
CA LEU A 397 14.82 4.63 28.37
C LEU A 397 13.41 5.18 28.68
N MET A 398 12.80 4.74 29.79
CA MET A 398 11.50 5.23 30.23
C MET A 398 11.51 6.73 30.54
N ALA A 399 12.62 7.26 31.07
CA ALA A 399 12.77 8.70 31.35
C ALA A 399 12.77 9.59 30.09
N LYS A 400 13.03 9.04 28.89
CA LYS A 400 13.00 9.78 27.61
C LYS A 400 11.58 9.98 27.08
N THR A 401 10.77 10.77 27.79
CA THR A 401 9.37 11.05 27.40
C THR A 401 9.26 11.84 26.10
N ALA A 402 8.14 11.69 25.38
CA ALA A 402 7.88 12.43 24.15
C ALA A 402 7.76 13.95 24.41
N LEU A 403 8.54 14.76 23.71
CA LEU A 403 8.50 16.22 23.83
C LEU A 403 7.43 16.81 22.89
N SER A 404 6.23 17.10 23.40
CA SER A 404 5.10 17.61 22.58
C SER A 404 4.01 18.35 23.37
N ALA A 405 3.27 19.23 22.67
CA ALA A 405 2.06 19.90 23.13
C ALA A 405 0.86 18.95 23.32
N LYS A 406 0.86 17.76 22.69
CA LYS A 406 -0.16 16.70 22.83
C LYS A 406 0.37 15.49 23.62
N ARG A 407 0.94 15.79 24.79
CA ARG A 407 1.73 14.87 25.63
C ARG A 407 1.09 13.49 25.87
N GLU A 408 -0.21 13.43 26.14
CA GLU A 408 -0.89 12.17 26.49
C GLU A 408 -0.99 11.20 25.30
N LYS A 409 -1.38 11.71 24.12
CA LYS A 409 -1.48 10.91 22.89
C LYS A 409 -0.11 10.42 22.43
N ASP A 410 0.89 11.29 22.48
CA ASP A 410 2.22 11.00 21.98
C ASP A 410 2.98 10.04 22.91
N GLU A 411 2.74 10.13 24.22
CA GLU A 411 3.27 9.17 25.18
C GLU A 411 2.62 7.78 25.04
N SER A 412 1.32 7.72 24.68
CA SER A 412 0.67 6.46 24.35
C SER A 412 1.31 5.79 23.13
N ALA A 413 1.55 6.55 22.06
CA ALA A 413 2.24 6.06 20.86
C ALA A 413 3.68 5.58 21.17
N ARG A 414 4.42 6.33 22.00
CA ARG A 414 5.76 5.93 22.47
C ARG A 414 5.72 4.60 23.22
N LYS A 415 4.81 4.44 24.18
CA LYS A 415 4.68 3.21 24.98
C LYS A 415 4.31 2.00 24.13
N LYS A 416 3.42 2.19 23.15
CA LYS A 416 3.09 1.15 22.18
C LYS A 416 4.29 0.74 21.35
N PHE A 417 5.01 1.71 20.76
CA PHE A 417 6.24 1.44 20.03
C PHE A 417 7.27 0.66 20.86
N LEU A 418 7.51 1.08 22.11
CA LEU A 418 8.45 0.41 22.99
C LEU A 418 8.02 -1.03 23.31
N TYR A 419 6.71 -1.25 23.50
CA TYR A 419 6.17 -2.59 23.67
C TYR A 419 6.45 -3.45 22.42
N ASP A 420 6.04 -2.97 21.25
CA ASP A 420 6.17 -3.68 19.98
C ASP A 420 7.64 -3.99 19.67
N PHE A 421 8.54 -3.03 19.88
CA PHE A 421 9.98 -3.20 19.67
C PHE A 421 10.58 -4.27 20.59
N VAL A 422 10.26 -4.26 21.89
CA VAL A 422 10.75 -5.27 22.84
C VAL A 422 10.29 -6.67 22.45
N ILE A 423 9.03 -6.81 22.00
CA ILE A 423 8.51 -8.08 21.51
C ILE A 423 9.26 -8.52 20.25
N GLU A 424 9.45 -7.64 19.27
CA GLU A 424 10.17 -7.97 18.04
C GLU A 424 11.65 -8.33 18.28
N VAL A 425 12.33 -7.62 19.18
CA VAL A 425 13.69 -7.96 19.63
C VAL A 425 13.70 -9.34 20.28
N THR A 426 12.70 -9.64 21.11
CA THR A 426 12.59 -10.95 21.76
C THR A 426 12.38 -12.06 20.73
N ASN A 427 11.54 -11.82 19.71
CA ASN A 427 11.23 -12.74 18.63
C ASN A 427 12.41 -12.95 17.67
N SER A 428 13.30 -11.96 17.52
CA SER A 428 14.48 -12.08 16.66
C SER A 428 15.42 -13.20 17.11
N GLY A 429 15.49 -13.48 18.42
CA GLY A 429 16.23 -14.59 18.99
C GLY A 429 17.77 -14.48 18.95
N VAL A 430 18.34 -13.32 18.58
CA VAL A 430 19.80 -13.12 18.48
C VAL A 430 20.36 -12.45 19.74
N ASP A 431 20.61 -11.14 19.71
CA ASP A 431 21.09 -10.39 20.87
C ASP A 431 20.04 -9.35 21.29
N LYS A 432 19.26 -9.73 22.30
CA LYS A 432 18.17 -8.88 22.81
C LYS A 432 18.72 -7.68 23.58
N GLU A 433 19.86 -7.82 24.24
CA GLU A 433 20.45 -6.78 25.07
C GLU A 433 21.09 -5.69 24.22
N LEU A 434 21.78 -6.09 23.15
CA LEU A 434 22.26 -5.19 22.12
C LEU A 434 21.10 -4.42 21.48
N GLY A 435 20.00 -5.12 21.16
CA GLY A 435 18.80 -4.52 20.60
C GLY A 435 18.26 -3.35 21.44
N ILE A 436 18.13 -3.55 22.76
CA ILE A 436 17.65 -2.50 23.69
C ILE A 436 18.70 -1.41 23.91
N SER A 437 19.98 -1.75 23.90
CA SER A 437 21.08 -0.78 24.03
C SER A 437 21.11 0.19 22.85
N LEU A 438 21.04 -0.32 21.62
CA LEU A 438 20.99 0.48 20.41
C LEU A 438 19.66 1.25 20.28
N LEU A 439 18.54 0.70 20.76
CA LEU A 439 17.28 1.43 20.86
C LEU A 439 17.41 2.67 21.75
N TYR A 440 18.11 2.55 22.89
CA TYR A 440 18.34 3.67 23.78
C TYR A 440 19.17 4.77 23.12
N GLU A 441 20.28 4.40 22.46
CA GLU A 441 21.11 5.33 21.69
C GLU A 441 20.31 6.02 20.59
N PHE A 442 19.51 5.24 19.87
CA PHE A 442 18.64 5.73 18.81
C PHE A 442 17.59 6.73 19.32
N ILE A 443 16.86 6.41 20.39
CA ILE A 443 15.89 7.33 21.01
C ILE A 443 16.57 8.60 21.52
N GLN A 444 17.80 8.47 22.03
CA GLN A 444 18.60 9.60 22.47
C GLN A 444 18.99 10.51 21.30
N ALA A 445 19.40 9.95 20.16
CA ALA A 445 19.76 10.70 18.95
C ALA A 445 18.57 11.45 18.34
N ILE A 446 17.38 10.84 18.24
CA ILE A 446 16.16 11.53 17.76
C ILE A 446 15.65 12.60 18.74
N ARG A 447 16.16 12.63 19.97
CA ARG A 447 15.70 13.49 21.08
C ARG A 447 14.21 13.32 21.41
N ALA A 448 13.70 12.09 21.31
CA ALA A 448 12.30 11.72 21.59
C ALA A 448 11.23 12.62 20.92
N LYS A 449 11.45 13.04 19.67
CA LYS A 449 10.45 13.81 18.90
C LYS A 449 9.16 13.00 18.71
N ALA A 450 8.02 13.56 19.12
CA ALA A 450 6.73 12.89 19.07
C ALA A 450 6.27 12.46 17.66
N SER A 451 6.60 13.25 16.64
CA SER A 451 6.29 12.94 15.23
C SER A 451 6.87 11.60 14.79
N PHE A 452 8.00 11.21 15.37
CA PHE A 452 8.71 9.99 15.04
C PHE A 452 8.03 8.73 15.59
N PHE A 453 7.57 8.76 16.85
CA PHE A 453 6.81 7.65 17.42
C PHE A 453 5.45 7.46 16.73
N GLY A 454 4.83 8.55 16.27
CA GLY A 454 3.61 8.49 15.46
C GLY A 454 3.82 7.85 14.09
N LEU A 455 4.98 8.07 13.46
CA LEU A 455 5.39 7.39 12.21
C LEU A 455 5.59 5.89 12.45
N LEU A 456 6.42 5.52 13.43
CA LEU A 456 6.71 4.12 13.77
C LEU A 456 5.45 3.34 14.16
N SER A 457 4.53 3.96 14.89
CA SER A 457 3.26 3.32 15.28
C SER A 457 2.35 3.02 14.09
N ARG A 458 2.55 3.71 12.95
CA ARG A 458 1.81 3.48 11.71
C ARG A 458 2.49 2.44 10.82
N GLU A 459 3.78 2.20 11.03
CA GLU A 459 4.64 1.34 10.20
C GLU A 459 5.22 0.16 11.01
N PRO A 460 4.44 -0.89 11.34
CA PRO A 460 4.91 -2.04 12.14
C PRO A 460 6.11 -2.77 11.52
N ARG A 461 6.19 -2.79 10.19
CA ARG A 461 7.31 -3.38 9.46
C ARG A 461 8.64 -2.70 9.81
N LEU A 462 8.63 -1.38 9.93
CA LEU A 462 9.82 -0.63 10.32
C LEU A 462 10.28 -1.00 11.74
N VAL A 463 9.35 -1.20 12.67
CA VAL A 463 9.68 -1.63 14.05
C VAL A 463 10.37 -2.99 14.03
N ARG A 464 9.85 -3.94 13.23
CA ARG A 464 10.43 -5.28 13.05
C ARG A 464 11.82 -5.22 12.42
N ASP A 465 12.01 -4.43 11.37
CA ASP A 465 13.29 -4.28 10.68
C ASP A 465 14.34 -3.63 11.59
N LEU A 466 13.98 -2.58 12.33
CA LEU A 466 14.86 -1.94 13.30
C LEU A 466 15.25 -2.90 14.43
N ALA A 467 14.27 -3.62 14.99
CA ALA A 467 14.51 -4.60 16.04
C ALA A 467 15.48 -5.70 15.59
N ARG A 468 15.28 -6.26 14.40
CA ARG A 468 16.20 -7.26 13.83
C ARG A 468 17.59 -6.69 13.60
N LEU A 469 17.69 -5.53 12.93
CA LEU A 469 18.98 -4.92 12.65
C LEU A 469 19.76 -4.64 13.93
N PHE A 470 19.11 -4.07 14.95
CA PHE A 470 19.74 -3.74 16.23
C PHE A 470 20.12 -4.99 17.03
N SER A 471 19.38 -6.09 16.88
CA SER A 471 19.72 -7.35 17.56
C SER A 471 20.75 -8.21 16.82
N CYS A 472 20.98 -7.98 15.53
CA CYS A 472 21.85 -8.84 14.71
C CYS A 472 23.18 -8.19 14.35
N SER A 473 23.23 -6.86 14.22
CA SER A 473 24.41 -6.16 13.71
C SER A 473 24.81 -4.99 14.61
N PRO A 474 25.83 -5.16 15.46
CA PRO A 474 26.39 -4.05 16.24
C PRO A 474 26.86 -2.89 15.36
N TYR A 475 27.43 -3.22 14.19
CA TYR A 475 27.98 -2.23 13.28
C TYR A 475 26.89 -1.39 12.60
N LEU A 476 25.95 -2.02 11.89
CA LEU A 476 24.91 -1.29 11.18
C LEU A 476 23.89 -0.68 12.13
N GLY A 477 23.61 -1.39 13.23
CA GLY A 477 22.75 -0.90 14.29
C GLY A 477 23.29 0.38 14.94
N SER A 478 24.59 0.46 15.24
CA SER A 478 25.20 1.69 15.80
C SER A 478 25.21 2.87 14.82
N ILE A 479 25.41 2.61 13.52
CA ILE A 479 25.30 3.65 12.49
C ILE A 479 23.89 4.23 12.46
N LEU A 480 22.87 3.36 12.37
CA LEU A 480 21.49 3.82 12.29
C LEU A 480 21.02 4.44 13.62
N ALA A 481 21.49 3.92 14.75
CA ALA A 481 21.24 4.48 16.08
C ALA A 481 21.79 5.91 16.21
N SER A 482 23.00 6.16 15.70
CA SER A 482 23.63 7.48 15.74
C SER A 482 23.14 8.45 14.67
N ARG A 483 22.51 7.96 13.59
CA ARG A 483 22.02 8.75 12.45
C ARG A 483 20.56 8.48 12.10
N PRO A 484 19.60 8.89 12.93
CA PRO A 484 18.19 8.61 12.72
C PRO A 484 17.58 9.23 11.46
N GLU A 485 18.18 10.29 10.91
CA GLU A 485 17.76 10.90 9.66
C GLU A 485 17.79 9.93 8.46
N LEU A 486 18.59 8.86 8.55
CA LEU A 486 18.65 7.81 7.53
C LEU A 486 17.36 6.97 7.48
N ILE A 487 16.47 7.08 8.47
CA ILE A 487 15.22 6.31 8.50
C ILE A 487 14.24 6.78 7.44
N ASP A 488 14.19 8.08 7.13
CA ASP A 488 13.35 8.56 6.05
C ASP A 488 13.80 7.94 4.72
N SER A 489 15.11 7.88 4.46
CA SER A 489 15.65 7.23 3.26
C SER A 489 15.51 5.70 3.27
N PHE A 490 15.58 5.07 4.46
CA PHE A 490 15.30 3.64 4.67
C PHE A 490 13.82 3.30 4.38
N LEU A 491 12.88 4.18 4.78
CA LEU A 491 11.45 4.06 4.56
C LEU A 491 11.04 4.33 3.10
N PHE A 492 11.59 5.37 2.49
CA PHE A 492 11.14 5.85 1.19
C PHE A 492 11.86 5.23 -0.02
N ARG A 493 12.75 4.23 0.20
CA ARG A 493 13.59 3.53 -0.80
C ARG A 493 13.78 4.34 -2.09
N PHE A 494 14.82 5.19 -2.07
CA PHE A 494 15.33 5.98 -3.19
C PHE A 494 14.29 6.55 -4.15
N ARG A 495 13.77 7.75 -3.84
CA ARG A 495 13.20 8.64 -4.84
C ARG A 495 14.10 9.85 -5.02
N GLN A 496 15.13 9.74 -5.86
CA GLN A 496 15.72 10.83 -6.66
C GLN A 496 17.06 10.38 -7.29
N GLY A 497 17.38 10.89 -8.48
CA GLY A 497 18.75 10.90 -8.98
C GLY A 497 19.61 11.89 -8.18
N PHE A 498 20.93 11.80 -8.28
CA PHE A 498 21.84 12.67 -7.52
C PHE A 498 21.73 14.15 -7.98
N SER A 499 21.92 15.09 -7.06
CA SER A 499 21.95 16.54 -7.31
C SER A 499 22.89 16.89 -8.46
N SER A 500 22.61 17.90 -9.29
CA SER A 500 23.51 18.31 -10.38
C SER A 500 24.85 18.89 -9.90
N ASP A 501 24.91 19.36 -8.65
CA ASP A 501 26.15 19.84 -8.03
C ASP A 501 27.05 18.64 -7.66
N LEU A 502 28.33 18.68 -8.06
CA LEU A 502 29.26 17.57 -7.86
C LEU A 502 29.54 17.29 -6.38
N GLU A 503 29.76 18.32 -5.57
CA GLU A 503 30.14 18.12 -4.16
C GLU A 503 28.94 17.61 -3.36
N VAL A 504 27.75 18.14 -3.63
CA VAL A 504 26.49 17.62 -3.04
C VAL A 504 26.24 16.17 -3.48
N SER A 505 26.45 15.88 -4.76
CA SER A 505 26.29 14.53 -5.30
C SER A 505 27.23 13.50 -4.67
N LEU A 506 28.46 13.88 -4.32
CA LEU A 506 29.41 12.97 -3.66
C LEU A 506 28.94 12.61 -2.24
N ASP A 507 28.42 13.58 -1.50
CA ASP A 507 27.80 13.33 -0.19
C ASP A 507 26.59 12.40 -0.32
N GLU A 508 25.72 12.64 -1.31
CA GLU A 508 24.56 11.78 -1.59
C GLU A 508 24.96 10.36 -2.04
N MET A 509 26.03 10.20 -2.83
CA MET A 509 26.57 8.90 -3.23
C MET A 509 27.08 8.10 -2.03
N ALA A 510 27.80 8.75 -1.11
CA ALA A 510 28.27 8.11 0.11
C ALA A 510 27.10 7.67 1.01
N GLU A 511 26.09 8.51 1.17
CA GLU A 511 24.87 8.17 1.91
C GLU A 511 24.08 7.05 1.20
N HIS A 512 24.00 7.07 -0.14
CA HIS A 512 23.36 6.03 -0.94
C HIS A 512 24.01 4.67 -0.73
N ARG A 513 25.35 4.57 -0.82
CA ARG A 513 26.07 3.33 -0.55
C ARG A 513 25.74 2.78 0.84
N LEU A 514 25.86 3.64 1.86
CA LEU A 514 25.63 3.24 3.24
C LEU A 514 24.20 2.71 3.46
N LEU A 515 23.21 3.36 2.86
CA LEU A 515 21.82 2.93 2.90
C LEU A 515 21.61 1.59 2.18
N THR A 516 22.21 1.40 1.00
CA THR A 516 22.14 0.10 0.32
C THR A 516 22.77 -1.00 1.14
N GLU A 517 23.88 -0.75 1.84
CA GLU A 517 24.48 -1.71 2.77
C GLU A 517 23.52 -2.07 3.90
N ILE A 518 22.86 -1.09 4.51
CA ILE A 518 21.88 -1.34 5.58
C ILE A 518 20.69 -2.17 5.07
N VAL A 519 20.13 -1.81 3.91
CA VAL A 519 18.98 -2.52 3.31
C VAL A 519 19.36 -3.94 2.90
N ALA A 520 20.46 -4.10 2.18
CA ALA A 520 20.93 -5.41 1.72
C ALA A 520 21.32 -6.31 2.90
N ALA A 521 21.91 -5.74 3.96
CA ALA A 521 22.16 -6.48 5.19
C ALA A 521 20.88 -6.93 5.89
N ASN A 522 19.88 -6.04 6.03
CA ASN A 522 18.61 -6.42 6.65
C ASN A 522 17.93 -7.52 5.84
N GLN A 523 17.95 -7.43 4.51
CA GLN A 523 17.43 -8.46 3.62
C GLN A 523 18.19 -9.79 3.78
N PHE A 524 19.53 -9.75 3.77
CA PHE A 524 20.38 -10.92 3.99
C PHE A 524 20.13 -11.61 5.34
N LEU A 525 19.86 -10.83 6.41
CA LEU A 525 19.50 -11.39 7.70
C LEU A 525 18.18 -12.17 7.67
N VAL A 526 17.30 -11.86 6.72
CA VAL A 526 15.99 -12.51 6.55
C VAL A 526 16.08 -13.74 5.66
N ASP A 527 16.67 -13.62 4.48
CA ASP A 527 16.68 -14.69 3.47
C ASP A 527 17.94 -15.57 3.51
N ARG A 528 19.02 -15.08 4.13
CA ARG A 528 20.37 -15.69 4.15
C ARG A 528 20.95 -15.89 2.75
N ASP A 529 20.55 -15.06 1.79
CA ASP A 529 20.99 -15.13 0.41
C ASP A 529 22.24 -14.25 0.18
N SER A 530 23.41 -14.89 0.24
CA SER A 530 24.67 -14.21 0.01
C SER A 530 24.86 -13.76 -1.44
N LEU A 531 24.20 -14.42 -2.40
CA LEU A 531 24.27 -14.06 -3.81
C LEU A 531 23.50 -12.77 -4.06
N LEU A 532 22.28 -12.68 -3.53
CA LEU A 532 21.46 -11.47 -3.63
C LEU A 532 22.12 -10.28 -2.91
N LEU A 533 22.78 -10.52 -1.77
CA LEU A 533 23.60 -9.52 -1.08
C LEU A 533 24.71 -9.00 -1.99
N GLY A 534 25.53 -9.90 -2.56
CA GLY A 534 26.62 -9.55 -3.46
C GLY A 534 26.15 -8.76 -4.67
N GLN A 535 25.06 -9.20 -5.30
CA GLN A 535 24.45 -8.52 -6.44
C GLN A 535 23.94 -7.11 -6.08
N SER A 536 23.29 -6.97 -4.92
CA SER A 536 22.76 -5.68 -4.47
C SER A 536 23.87 -4.66 -4.20
N LEU A 537 24.95 -5.10 -3.54
CA LEU A 537 26.11 -4.24 -3.27
C LEU A 537 26.88 -3.89 -4.55
N SER A 538 27.00 -4.84 -5.47
CA SER A 538 27.67 -4.64 -6.77
C SER A 538 26.86 -3.70 -7.69
N ALA A 539 25.54 -3.84 -7.72
CA ALA A 539 24.67 -2.92 -8.46
C ALA A 539 24.74 -1.48 -7.92
N CYS A 540 24.92 -1.31 -6.60
CA CYS A 540 25.15 -0.01 -6.00
C CYS A 540 26.49 0.60 -6.44
N ALA A 541 27.55 -0.21 -6.44
CA ALA A 541 28.87 0.20 -6.93
C ALA A 541 28.81 0.60 -8.42
N ASP A 542 28.12 -0.19 -9.26
CA ASP A 542 27.89 0.12 -10.67
C ASP A 542 27.21 1.49 -10.85
N TYR A 543 26.12 1.72 -10.13
CA TYR A 543 25.34 2.96 -10.24
C TYR A 543 26.15 4.19 -9.82
N ILE A 544 26.81 4.13 -8.66
CA ILE A 544 27.62 5.24 -8.13
C ILE A 544 28.82 5.52 -9.05
N CYS A 545 29.53 4.47 -9.49
CA CYS A 545 30.70 4.62 -10.35
C CYS A 545 30.33 5.16 -11.73
N MET A 546 29.23 4.68 -12.31
CA MET A 546 28.75 5.17 -13.61
C MET A 546 28.38 6.65 -13.54
N GLU A 547 27.63 7.06 -12.51
CA GLU A 547 27.24 8.45 -12.33
C GLU A 547 28.46 9.36 -12.08
N LEU A 548 29.38 8.95 -11.21
CA LEU A 548 30.59 9.72 -10.91
C LEU A 548 31.45 9.87 -12.17
N LEU A 549 31.60 8.82 -12.96
CA LEU A 549 32.37 8.88 -14.21
C LEU A 549 31.70 9.82 -15.22
N ASN A 550 30.38 9.72 -15.41
CA ASN A 550 29.62 10.60 -16.31
C ASN A 550 29.75 12.08 -15.94
N ARG A 551 29.83 12.40 -14.64
CA ARG A 551 29.99 13.78 -14.16
C ARG A 551 31.40 14.32 -14.33
N LEU A 552 32.40 13.44 -14.28
CA LEU A 552 33.80 13.82 -14.46
C LEU A 552 34.22 13.82 -15.94
N ASP A 553 33.50 13.09 -16.79
CA ASP A 553 33.81 12.94 -18.21
C ASP A 553 33.15 14.04 -19.06
N GLU A 554 33.78 15.21 -19.10
CA GLU A 554 33.35 16.40 -19.88
C GLU A 554 33.66 16.27 -21.40
N ARG A 555 33.56 15.08 -22.01
CA ARG A 555 33.91 14.86 -23.44
C ARG A 555 32.69 14.84 -24.36
N GLU A 556 32.92 15.20 -25.63
CA GLU A 556 31.93 15.09 -26.72
C GLU A 556 31.57 13.62 -27.01
N GLU A 557 30.36 13.40 -27.54
CA GLU A 557 29.86 12.07 -27.92
C GLU A 557 30.85 11.32 -28.83
N GLY A 558 31.40 10.20 -28.33
CA GLY A 558 32.19 9.25 -29.14
C GLY A 558 33.56 8.87 -28.58
N LYS A 559 34.14 9.63 -27.63
CA LYS A 559 35.43 9.28 -26.98
C LYS A 559 35.24 9.00 -25.49
N ARG A 560 34.85 7.76 -25.16
CA ARG A 560 34.52 7.38 -23.77
C ARG A 560 35.66 6.61 -23.12
N LEU A 561 35.95 6.98 -21.86
CA LEU A 561 36.81 6.20 -20.98
C LEU A 561 35.92 5.12 -20.39
N VAL A 562 36.28 3.87 -20.57
CA VAL A 562 35.53 2.71 -20.09
C VAL A 562 36.13 2.29 -18.76
N LEU A 563 35.28 2.17 -17.75
CA LEU A 563 35.64 1.59 -16.46
C LEU A 563 35.27 0.11 -16.48
N VAL A 564 36.25 -0.75 -16.27
CA VAL A 564 36.03 -2.20 -16.18
C VAL A 564 36.16 -2.60 -14.71
N ALA A 565 35.05 -3.09 -14.15
CA ALA A 565 35.01 -3.69 -12.83
C ALA A 565 35.76 -5.03 -12.82
N MET A 566 36.63 -5.22 -11.84
CA MET A 566 37.47 -6.40 -11.69
C MET A 566 37.23 -7.05 -10.32
N GLY A 567 37.88 -8.19 -10.07
CA GLY A 567 37.85 -8.86 -8.76
C GLY A 567 36.43 -9.15 -8.29
N LYS A 568 36.17 -8.90 -7.00
CA LYS A 568 34.85 -9.12 -6.39
C LYS A 568 33.76 -8.24 -6.99
N TRP A 569 34.12 -7.03 -7.46
CA TRP A 569 33.17 -6.12 -8.09
C TRP A 569 32.70 -6.69 -9.43
N GLY A 570 33.65 -7.08 -10.30
CA GLY A 570 33.34 -7.69 -11.60
C GLY A 570 32.61 -9.04 -11.49
N GLY A 571 32.86 -9.79 -10.41
CA GLY A 571 32.19 -11.06 -10.13
C GLY A 571 30.79 -10.94 -9.50
N PHE A 572 30.30 -9.74 -9.20
CA PHE A 572 29.06 -9.51 -8.43
C PHE A 572 29.07 -10.09 -7.01
N GLU A 573 30.24 -10.16 -6.38
CA GLU A 573 30.47 -10.77 -5.06
C GLU A 573 30.95 -9.75 -4.02
N LEU A 574 30.60 -8.47 -4.17
CA LEU A 574 30.95 -7.47 -3.17
C LEU A 574 30.32 -7.81 -1.81
N GLY A 575 31.15 -7.83 -0.77
CA GLY A 575 30.72 -7.82 0.62
C GLY A 575 30.79 -6.41 1.22
N PHE A 576 30.35 -6.28 2.47
CA PHE A 576 30.44 -5.02 3.22
C PHE A 576 31.88 -4.50 3.26
N ARG A 577 32.07 -3.20 2.97
CA ARG A 577 33.39 -2.54 2.93
C ARG A 577 34.41 -3.19 2.00
N SER A 578 33.98 -3.91 0.97
CA SER A 578 34.91 -4.41 -0.05
C SER A 578 35.56 -3.25 -0.79
N ASP A 579 36.85 -3.40 -1.07
CA ASP A 579 37.55 -2.50 -1.97
C ASP A 579 37.08 -2.73 -3.41
N LEU A 580 37.16 -1.68 -4.24
CA LEU A 580 36.83 -1.79 -5.65
C LEU A 580 38.09 -1.99 -6.50
N ASP A 581 38.17 -3.16 -7.13
CA ASP A 581 39.17 -3.45 -8.15
C ASP A 581 38.68 -2.98 -9.51
N MET A 582 39.47 -2.18 -10.22
CA MET A 582 39.06 -1.61 -11.50
C MET A 582 40.23 -1.28 -12.42
N ILE A 583 39.97 -1.25 -13.73
CA ILE A 583 40.88 -0.71 -14.73
C ILE A 583 40.15 0.30 -15.62
N PHE A 584 40.89 1.28 -16.12
CA PHE A 584 40.40 2.23 -17.12
C PHE A 584 40.92 1.84 -18.50
N VAL A 585 40.01 1.74 -19.46
CA VAL A 585 40.29 1.40 -20.86
C VAL A 585 39.85 2.57 -21.73
N SER A 586 40.71 2.98 -22.67
CA SER A 586 40.40 3.98 -23.68
C SER A 586 40.39 3.32 -25.05
N GLN A 587 39.49 3.75 -25.92
CA GLN A 587 39.42 3.28 -27.31
C GLN A 587 40.70 3.63 -28.09
N ASP A 588 41.26 4.82 -27.83
CA ASP A 588 42.52 5.30 -28.37
C ASP A 588 43.64 5.27 -27.31
N LEU A 589 44.89 5.55 -27.74
CA LEU A 589 46.02 5.80 -26.84
C LEU A 589 45.63 6.78 -25.72
N PRO A 590 45.82 6.42 -24.43
CA PRO A 590 45.43 7.27 -23.31
C PRO A 590 46.10 8.63 -23.35
N THR A 591 45.31 9.69 -23.23
CA THR A 591 45.79 11.07 -23.15
C THR A 591 46.08 11.49 -21.71
N GLU A 592 46.81 12.59 -21.51
CA GLU A 592 46.96 13.17 -20.16
C GLU A 592 45.62 13.53 -19.50
N LYS A 593 44.60 13.88 -20.30
CA LYS A 593 43.25 14.16 -19.79
C LYS A 593 42.61 12.90 -19.22
N ASP A 594 42.79 11.74 -19.86
CA ASP A 594 42.27 10.45 -19.38
C ASP A 594 42.93 10.03 -18.07
N HIS A 595 44.25 10.18 -17.99
CA HIS A 595 44.99 9.95 -16.75
C HIS A 595 44.56 10.88 -15.61
N ARG A 596 44.15 12.13 -15.92
CA ARG A 596 43.66 13.10 -14.94
C ARG A 596 42.25 12.75 -14.46
N ILE A 597 41.36 12.37 -15.36
CA ILE A 597 39.99 11.94 -15.03
C ILE A 597 40.05 10.69 -14.15
N ALA A 598 40.83 9.67 -14.54
CA ALA A 598 41.00 8.45 -13.74
C ALA A 598 41.55 8.74 -12.33
N ARG A 599 42.57 9.59 -12.21
CA ARG A 599 43.09 10.02 -10.90
C ARG A 599 42.05 10.76 -10.07
N ARG A 600 41.28 11.68 -10.70
CA ARG A 600 40.23 12.43 -10.01
C ARG A 600 39.11 11.51 -9.54
N PHE A 601 38.69 10.57 -10.38
CA PHE A 601 37.67 9.56 -10.05
C PHE A 601 38.07 8.75 -8.82
N VAL A 602 39.29 8.19 -8.80
CA VAL A 602 39.80 7.39 -7.69
C VAL A 602 39.94 8.22 -6.41
N ASN A 603 40.41 9.46 -6.53
CA ASN A 603 40.48 10.36 -5.37
C ASN A 603 39.09 10.65 -4.80
N ARG A 604 38.09 10.92 -5.65
CA ARG A 604 36.72 11.20 -5.21
C ARG A 604 36.04 10.01 -4.54
N LEU A 605 36.36 8.77 -4.94
CA LEU A 605 35.85 7.59 -4.23
C LEU A 605 36.45 7.46 -2.81
N ASN A 606 37.73 7.78 -2.67
CA ASN A 606 38.48 7.67 -1.41
C ASN A 606 38.26 8.85 -0.44
N ASP A 607 37.76 9.99 -0.93
CA ASP A 607 37.42 11.16 -0.13
C ASP A 607 36.40 10.80 0.97
N VAL A 608 36.48 11.51 2.11
CA VAL A 608 35.58 11.31 3.24
C VAL A 608 34.42 12.29 3.14
N HIS A 609 33.22 11.75 3.01
CA HIS A 609 31.97 12.50 2.88
C HIS A 609 31.10 12.36 4.13
N LYS A 610 29.97 13.08 4.16
CA LYS A 610 29.01 12.98 5.27
C LYS A 610 28.51 11.54 5.48
N GLY A 611 28.42 10.73 4.42
CA GLY A 611 28.11 9.30 4.45
C GLY A 611 29.29 8.36 4.81
N GLY A 612 30.47 8.91 5.09
CA GLY A 612 31.73 8.18 5.14
C GLY A 612 32.44 8.17 3.78
N ARG A 613 33.39 7.25 3.58
CA ARG A 613 33.99 7.06 2.25
C ARG A 613 32.98 6.42 1.29
N ILE A 614 33.07 6.78 0.02
CA ILE A 614 32.28 6.15 -1.04
C ILE A 614 32.85 4.73 -1.24
N TYR A 615 34.06 4.57 -1.75
CA TYR A 615 34.72 3.26 -1.80
C TYR A 615 36.21 3.41 -1.57
N SER A 616 36.80 2.41 -0.91
CA SER A 616 38.26 2.28 -0.86
C SER A 616 38.75 1.69 -2.19
N VAL A 617 39.80 2.30 -2.75
CA VAL A 617 40.45 1.83 -3.98
C VAL A 617 41.95 1.80 -3.74
N ASP A 618 42.52 0.59 -3.68
CA ASP A 618 43.87 0.35 -3.15
C ASP A 618 45.00 0.59 -4.15
N GLN A 619 44.75 0.60 -5.47
CA GLN A 619 45.74 1.02 -6.49
C GLN A 619 45.11 1.17 -7.88
N VAL A 620 45.53 2.21 -8.62
CA VAL A 620 45.17 2.39 -10.04
C VAL A 620 45.94 1.36 -10.87
N ALA A 621 45.30 0.25 -11.21
CA ALA A 621 45.87 -0.69 -12.17
C ALA A 621 46.00 -0.01 -13.54
N THR A 622 47.25 0.29 -13.86
CA THR A 622 47.88 0.55 -15.16
C THR A 622 46.95 0.61 -16.38
N PHE A 623 46.97 1.74 -17.10
CA PHE A 623 46.45 1.82 -18.46
C PHE A 623 47.18 0.80 -19.33
N ARG A 624 46.50 -0.21 -19.84
CA ARG A 624 47.05 -1.13 -20.86
C ARG A 624 46.64 -0.65 -22.24
N THR A 625 47.63 -0.43 -23.11
CA THR A 625 47.41 -0.14 -24.52
C THR A 625 46.96 -1.38 -25.27
N SER A 626 45.94 -1.20 -26.13
CA SER A 626 45.35 -2.12 -27.11
C SER A 626 44.63 -3.37 -26.59
N TRP A 627 43.30 -3.29 -26.53
CA TRP A 627 42.42 -4.42 -26.86
C TRP A 627 41.57 -4.00 -28.06
N SER A 628 41.59 -4.76 -29.14
CA SER A 628 40.68 -4.57 -30.28
C SER A 628 39.30 -5.10 -29.89
N PHE A 629 38.34 -4.20 -29.68
CA PHE A 629 36.92 -4.55 -29.52
C PHE A 629 36.15 -4.16 -30.78
N ASP A 630 35.56 -5.14 -31.46
CA ASP A 630 34.56 -4.90 -32.50
C ASP A 630 33.25 -4.46 -31.83
N CYS A 631 33.04 -3.15 -31.75
CA CYS A 631 31.77 -2.56 -31.35
C CYS A 631 30.89 -2.30 -32.59
N GLU A 632 30.32 -3.35 -33.18
CA GLU A 632 29.13 -3.25 -34.04
C GLU A 632 27.88 -3.71 -33.28
N SER A 633 27.52 -3.00 -32.21
CA SER A 633 26.14 -2.96 -31.71
C SER A 633 26.04 -1.88 -30.63
N GLY A 634 25.18 -0.88 -30.83
CA GLY A 634 24.91 0.22 -29.92
C GLY A 634 24.16 -0.19 -28.64
N THR A 635 24.57 -1.29 -28.02
CA THR A 635 24.09 -1.77 -26.73
C THR A 635 25.25 -1.72 -25.74
N ALA A 636 25.04 -1.07 -24.59
CA ALA A 636 25.96 -1.08 -23.46
C ALA A 636 26.25 -2.54 -23.04
N GLY A 637 27.35 -3.09 -23.56
CA GLY A 637 27.76 -4.48 -23.36
C GLY A 637 28.41 -4.66 -22.01
N LYS A 638 27.68 -5.26 -21.07
CA LYS A 638 28.26 -6.00 -19.94
C LYS A 638 29.04 -7.18 -20.50
N ILE A 639 30.33 -7.24 -20.23
CA ILE A 639 31.14 -8.44 -20.45
C ILE A 639 30.99 -9.30 -19.18
N LEU A 640 30.25 -10.39 -19.31
CA LEU A 640 30.23 -11.50 -18.37
C LEU A 640 31.54 -12.28 -18.55
N ASN A 641 32.35 -12.41 -17.51
CA ASN A 641 33.40 -13.43 -17.48
C ASN A 641 32.80 -14.75 -17.00
N GLU A 642 33.22 -15.84 -17.65
CA GLU A 642 32.99 -17.24 -17.25
C GLU A 642 33.41 -17.55 -15.82
#